data_AF-A0A218WX80-F1
#
_entry.id   AF-A0A218WX80-F1
#
_cell.length_a   1.000
_cell.length_b   1.000
_cell.length_c   1.000
_cell.angle_alpha   90.00
_cell.angle_beta   90.00
_cell.angle_gamma   90.00
#
_symmetry.space_group_name_H-M   'P 1'
#
loop_
_entity.id
_entity.type
_entity.pdbx_description
1 polymer ?
#
loop_
_entity_poly.entity_id
_entity_poly.type
_entity_poly.pdbx_seq_one_letter_code
_entity_poly.pdbx_strand_id
1 'polypeptide(L)'
;MFYFWSLWRDEIICIIDNVQCLEKQEANEYTSYVEFCLNYMGVLKLYNSKAEPIYLLLNPEAEWARNIGDGSFRRNGKLVPLELRHFVVAAKKYWGSELVSVTIKVLHCLDALYKLRSSVSVGISKPEYSQCRVLIHIYEVAEFLLTSKSLICHHSDKQVIWNFIRDSTLRYLSCVFPLDWRSSLRANIVSLRGSKASSRLLRQAFELVNPKKKLTYGQIGQLTMIILGSGKLDSPSYLKVLECFQEDTPWKILFDCLHQEKGRGSSRNVFSEVSAVQKFHEALAETFNANWRKEVDYISPSCFLYLLERLLILSSSFRPHMFTTESGFVEWLMFHEGDTMVRPNSVPYPVEPFELILEFIPYAIQLLLRNRSDTVEWIGKSGVTEREQYHRLLVLKLFMLLSLLHINFSVCGDLLCKLLSTKYISDYLPREFFNPLWRAFKHGNELEITVPAIAEAFRRVNDPLVIISWERDFSNPVPRDALCVEITKYRTSEDVLRFLFPDIAKARKHQGDALKDGAENSSSNVRPSSSNDLGENSEMGVSSDIVEETSSIGESPSENIKTVMELWKVVDMLESVGKVEDQPGIVSSAKALKVDFDKCLSEFYQALNEHIWEAKGNFSGEEALPDTFRQNLSGMLDDLRQLHAALSFSLSDRKLEDKISAIVEISRRLQLRRPMLEHFLCHMFQERSNGAEVNPEDSRASTATRKGIENKNQGNNKSKAKKKSKRGRK
;
A
#
# COMPACT_ATOMS: atom_id res chain seq x y z
N MET A 1 8.35 -9.06 11.26
CA MET A 1 8.87 -10.12 10.36
C MET A 1 9.19 -9.55 8.98
N PHE A 2 8.19 -9.12 8.18
CA PHE A 2 8.47 -8.51 6.86
C PHE A 2 9.47 -7.34 6.96
N TYR A 3 9.27 -6.44 7.93
CA TYR A 3 10.15 -5.32 8.21
C TYR A 3 11.62 -5.73 8.52
N PHE A 4 11.83 -6.66 9.44
CA PHE A 4 13.17 -7.18 9.75
C PHE A 4 13.80 -7.92 8.56
N TRP A 5 12.99 -8.63 7.78
CA TRP A 5 13.47 -9.28 6.57
C TRP A 5 13.89 -8.25 5.51
N SER A 6 13.18 -7.14 5.33
CA SER A 6 13.57 -6.12 4.34
C SER A 6 14.89 -5.46 4.68
N LEU A 7 15.11 -5.10 5.95
CA LEU A 7 16.40 -4.57 6.41
C LEU A 7 17.53 -5.58 6.19
N TRP A 8 17.34 -6.81 6.69
CA TRP A 8 18.34 -7.86 6.54
C TRP A 8 18.65 -8.16 5.07
N ARG A 9 17.62 -8.19 4.21
CA ARG A 9 17.78 -8.35 2.77
C ARG A 9 18.67 -7.25 2.19
N ASP A 10 18.43 -5.99 2.55
CA ASP A 10 19.15 -4.84 2.01
C ASP A 10 20.63 -4.88 2.42
N GLU A 11 20.92 -5.21 3.68
CA GLU A 11 22.29 -5.44 4.17
C GLU A 11 23.02 -6.54 3.38
N ILE A 12 22.35 -7.67 3.12
CA ILE A 12 22.94 -8.79 2.38
C ILE A 12 23.18 -8.42 0.90
N ILE A 13 22.29 -7.65 0.28
CA ILE A 13 22.50 -7.14 -1.08
C ILE A 13 23.71 -6.22 -1.10
N CYS A 14 23.85 -5.30 -0.13
CA CYS A 14 25.02 -4.46 0.01
C CYS A 14 26.32 -5.27 0.12
N ILE A 15 26.32 -6.39 0.86
CA ILE A 15 27.47 -7.29 0.91
C ILE A 15 27.77 -7.89 -0.48
N ILE A 16 26.76 -8.42 -1.17
CA ILE A 16 26.92 -9.07 -2.49
C ILE A 16 27.49 -8.08 -3.52
N ASP A 17 26.98 -6.86 -3.55
CA ASP A 17 27.36 -5.83 -4.51
C ASP A 17 28.76 -5.28 -4.22
N ASN A 18 29.09 -5.00 -2.94
CA ASN A 18 30.41 -4.51 -2.56
C ASN A 18 31.52 -5.55 -2.74
N VAL A 19 31.23 -6.82 -2.50
CA VAL A 19 32.18 -7.91 -2.77
C VAL A 19 32.48 -8.02 -4.27
N GLN A 20 31.55 -7.65 -5.15
CA GLN A 20 31.80 -7.60 -6.58
C GLN A 20 32.74 -6.44 -6.98
N CYS A 21 32.69 -5.31 -6.29
CA CYS A 21 33.58 -4.17 -6.56
C CYS A 21 35.05 -4.45 -6.24
N LEU A 22 35.36 -5.45 -5.40
CA LEU A 22 36.73 -5.87 -5.11
C LEU A 22 37.51 -6.29 -6.36
N GLU A 23 36.84 -6.84 -7.37
CA GLU A 23 37.49 -7.25 -8.61
C GLU A 23 37.85 -6.06 -9.52
N LYS A 24 37.14 -4.92 -9.36
CA LYS A 24 37.28 -3.75 -10.24
C LYS A 24 38.28 -2.71 -9.75
N GLN A 25 38.83 -2.87 -8.54
CA GLN A 25 39.71 -1.89 -7.88
C GLN A 25 39.12 -0.46 -7.88
N GLU A 26 37.79 -0.33 -7.87
CA GLU A 26 37.10 0.95 -7.76
C GLU A 26 37.17 1.42 -6.28
N ALA A 27 37.35 2.73 -6.06
CA ALA A 27 37.41 3.31 -4.72
C ALA A 27 36.07 3.05 -3.99
N ASN A 28 36.07 2.12 -3.03
CA ASN A 28 34.87 1.68 -2.33
C ASN A 28 34.59 2.64 -1.16
N GLU A 29 33.51 3.43 -1.24
CA GLU A 29 32.97 4.20 -0.11
C GLU A 29 32.46 3.30 1.05
N TYR A 30 32.49 1.97 0.88
CA TYR A 30 31.84 0.99 1.75
C TYR A 30 32.78 -0.15 2.18
N THR A 31 33.95 0.21 2.72
CA THR A 31 34.98 -0.73 3.22
C THR A 31 34.44 -1.71 4.28
N SER A 32 33.48 -1.27 5.10
CA SER A 32 32.91 -2.03 6.21
C SER A 32 32.21 -3.33 5.79
N TYR A 33 31.45 -3.34 4.68
CA TYR A 33 30.75 -4.53 4.19
C TYR A 33 31.71 -5.59 3.66
N VAL A 34 32.78 -5.15 3.00
CA VAL A 34 33.85 -6.03 2.51
C VAL A 34 34.59 -6.65 3.70
N GLU A 35 34.97 -5.83 4.68
CA GLU A 35 35.65 -6.30 5.89
C GLU A 35 34.78 -7.28 6.68
N PHE A 36 33.49 -6.96 6.85
CA PHE A 36 32.54 -7.88 7.46
C PHE A 36 32.50 -9.22 6.71
N CYS A 37 32.39 -9.20 5.38
CA CYS A 37 32.34 -10.43 4.58
C CYS A 37 33.63 -11.26 4.72
N LEU A 38 34.80 -10.61 4.63
CA LEU A 38 36.09 -11.27 4.81
C LEU A 38 36.21 -11.90 6.21
N ASN A 39 35.84 -11.16 7.25
CA ASN A 39 35.89 -11.62 8.63
C ASN A 39 34.91 -12.77 8.88
N TYR A 40 33.66 -12.66 8.41
CA TYR A 40 32.64 -13.70 8.53
C TYR A 40 33.06 -14.99 7.85
N MET A 41 33.70 -14.89 6.68
CA MET A 41 34.21 -16.03 5.92
C MET A 41 35.53 -16.58 6.50
N GLY A 42 36.20 -15.86 7.41
CA GLY A 42 37.50 -16.26 7.92
C GLY A 42 38.63 -16.11 6.89
N VAL A 43 38.60 -15.00 6.14
CA VAL A 43 39.65 -14.63 5.17
C VAL A 43 40.44 -13.44 5.71
N LEU A 44 41.73 -13.64 5.92
CA LEU A 44 42.66 -12.61 6.36
C LEU A 44 43.25 -11.89 5.14
N LYS A 45 43.13 -10.57 5.11
CA LYS A 45 43.75 -9.70 4.10
C LYS A 45 45.08 -9.17 4.64
N LEU A 46 46.20 -9.50 3.99
CA LEU A 46 47.53 -9.02 4.34
C LEU A 46 48.01 -7.99 3.31
N TYR A 47 48.42 -6.82 3.78
CA TYR A 47 49.03 -5.79 2.94
C TYR A 47 50.53 -6.03 2.82
N ASN A 48 51.04 -6.08 1.59
CA ASN A 48 52.46 -6.05 1.32
C ASN A 48 52.82 -4.67 0.80
N SER A 49 53.86 -4.06 1.36
CA SER A 49 54.20 -2.63 1.19
C SER A 49 54.50 -2.18 -0.25
N LYS A 50 54.50 -3.09 -1.25
CA LYS A 50 54.69 -2.79 -2.68
C LYS A 50 53.89 -3.70 -3.65
N ALA A 51 52.96 -4.54 -3.19
CA ALA A 51 52.27 -5.53 -4.04
C ALA A 51 50.76 -5.63 -3.73
N GLU A 52 50.00 -6.29 -4.63
CA GLU A 52 48.59 -6.60 -4.39
C GLU A 52 48.39 -7.35 -3.06
N PRO A 53 47.30 -7.07 -2.34
CA PRO A 53 47.03 -7.69 -1.05
C PRO A 53 46.89 -9.21 -1.19
N ILE A 54 47.48 -9.95 -0.25
CA ILE A 54 47.41 -11.41 -0.20
C ILE A 54 46.21 -11.80 0.68
N TYR A 55 45.32 -12.65 0.16
CA TYR A 55 44.19 -13.18 0.91
C TYR A 55 44.51 -14.60 1.40
N LEU A 56 44.35 -14.84 2.69
CA LEU A 56 44.62 -16.12 3.34
C LEU A 56 43.35 -16.68 3.97
N LEU A 57 43.02 -17.93 3.64
CA LEU A 57 41.90 -18.64 4.24
C LEU A 57 42.33 -19.28 5.57
N LEU A 58 41.63 -18.91 6.65
CA LEU A 58 41.91 -19.39 8.01
C LEU A 58 41.32 -20.79 8.26
N ASN A 59 40.18 -21.11 7.65
CA ASN A 59 39.50 -22.40 7.79
C ASN A 59 39.16 -23.00 6.41
N PRO A 60 40.08 -23.77 5.80
CA PRO A 60 39.85 -24.39 4.49
C PRO A 60 38.79 -25.50 4.50
N GLU A 61 38.39 -26.01 5.67
CA GLU A 61 37.36 -27.05 5.79
C GLU A 61 35.93 -26.48 5.89
N ALA A 62 35.79 -25.15 5.89
CA ALA A 62 34.48 -24.49 5.92
C ALA A 62 33.63 -24.91 4.71
N GLU A 63 32.33 -25.10 4.93
CA GLU A 63 31.42 -25.61 3.90
C GLU A 63 31.33 -24.71 2.66
N TRP A 64 31.43 -23.39 2.85
CA TRP A 64 31.49 -22.44 1.74
C TRP A 64 32.79 -22.58 0.93
N ALA A 65 33.93 -22.88 1.57
CA ALA A 65 35.24 -23.00 0.94
C ALA A 65 35.40 -24.27 0.10
N ARG A 66 34.66 -25.33 0.41
CA ARG A 66 34.61 -26.58 -0.39
C ARG A 66 34.16 -26.35 -1.84
N ASN A 67 33.43 -25.26 -2.10
CA ASN A 67 32.96 -24.91 -3.45
C ASN A 67 34.06 -24.33 -4.36
N ILE A 68 35.25 -24.04 -3.83
CA ILE A 68 36.35 -23.38 -4.56
C ILE A 68 37.22 -24.40 -5.34
N GLY A 69 36.93 -25.70 -5.18
CA GLY A 69 37.56 -26.80 -5.91
C GLY A 69 38.96 -27.14 -5.40
N ASP A 70 39.22 -28.43 -5.15
CA ASP A 70 40.46 -28.91 -4.49
C ASP A 70 41.77 -28.54 -5.23
N GLY A 71 41.70 -28.24 -6.54
CA GLY A 71 42.87 -27.89 -7.36
C GLY A 71 43.36 -26.44 -7.23
N SER A 72 42.62 -25.56 -6.55
CA SER A 72 42.96 -24.13 -6.42
C SER A 72 43.85 -23.81 -5.22
N PHE A 73 43.99 -24.74 -4.28
CA PHE A 73 44.68 -24.53 -3.02
C PHE A 73 46.11 -25.09 -3.04
N ARG A 74 47.12 -24.21 -3.13
CA ARG A 74 48.51 -24.59 -2.78
C ARG A 74 48.64 -24.65 -1.26
N ARG A 75 48.43 -25.82 -0.67
CA ARG A 75 48.55 -26.04 0.79
C ARG A 75 49.99 -25.83 1.26
N ASN A 76 50.25 -24.68 1.90
CA ASN A 76 51.48 -24.42 2.65
C ASN A 76 51.16 -24.31 4.15
N GLY A 77 51.07 -25.45 4.84
CA GLY A 77 50.76 -25.49 6.27
C GLY A 77 49.26 -25.31 6.60
N LYS A 78 48.94 -24.63 7.71
CA LYS A 78 47.55 -24.42 8.20
C LYS A 78 46.79 -23.30 7.46
N LEU A 79 47.50 -22.40 6.77
CA LEU A 79 46.91 -21.25 6.07
C LEU A 79 47.00 -21.49 4.57
N VAL A 80 45.91 -21.23 3.86
CA VAL A 80 45.82 -21.50 2.43
C VAL A 80 45.69 -20.18 1.67
N PRO A 81 46.63 -19.85 0.75
CA PRO A 81 46.49 -18.70 -0.13
C PRO A 81 45.21 -18.83 -0.96
N LEU A 82 44.40 -17.77 -0.96
CA LEU A 82 43.13 -17.70 -1.66
C LEU A 82 43.22 -16.62 -2.75
N GLU A 83 42.88 -16.99 -3.98
CA GLU A 83 42.78 -16.02 -5.06
C GLU A 83 41.51 -15.17 -4.89
N LEU A 84 41.63 -13.85 -5.03
CA LEU A 84 40.52 -12.91 -4.80
C LEU A 84 39.29 -13.22 -5.65
N ARG A 85 39.48 -13.62 -6.92
CA ARG A 85 38.38 -14.00 -7.81
C ARG A 85 37.61 -15.22 -7.30
N HIS A 86 38.33 -16.22 -6.79
CA HIS A 86 37.71 -17.40 -6.21
C HIS A 86 36.95 -17.06 -4.92
N PHE A 87 37.48 -16.16 -4.08
CA PHE A 87 36.77 -15.63 -2.92
C PHE A 87 35.47 -14.93 -3.32
N VAL A 88 35.53 -13.98 -4.25
CA VAL A 88 34.38 -13.18 -4.69
C VAL A 88 33.26 -14.08 -5.21
N VAL A 89 33.59 -15.05 -6.07
CA VAL A 89 32.61 -16.02 -6.59
C VAL A 89 31.98 -16.84 -5.47
N ALA A 90 32.79 -17.37 -4.53
CA ALA A 90 32.30 -18.20 -3.44
C ALA A 90 31.44 -17.40 -2.45
N ALA A 91 31.86 -16.20 -2.07
CA ALA A 91 31.14 -15.31 -1.17
C ALA A 91 29.79 -14.91 -1.77
N LYS A 92 29.73 -14.54 -3.06
CA LYS A 92 28.45 -14.23 -3.73
C LYS A 92 27.53 -15.43 -3.77
N LYS A 93 28.05 -16.63 -4.06
CA LYS A 93 27.26 -17.87 -4.05
C LYS A 93 26.70 -18.17 -2.66
N TYR A 94 27.51 -18.03 -1.61
CA TYR A 94 27.08 -18.24 -0.23
C TYR A 94 26.00 -17.25 0.19
N TRP A 95 26.27 -15.94 0.09
CA TRP A 95 25.31 -14.92 0.52
C TRP A 95 24.03 -14.94 -0.32
N GLY A 96 24.15 -15.24 -1.62
CA GLY A 96 22.99 -15.45 -2.46
C GLY A 96 22.15 -16.66 -2.04
N SER A 97 22.80 -17.78 -1.69
CA SER A 97 22.12 -18.98 -1.19
C SER A 97 21.42 -18.74 0.15
N GLU A 98 22.08 -18.04 1.08
CA GLU A 98 21.49 -17.65 2.37
C GLU A 98 20.29 -16.72 2.16
N LEU A 99 20.41 -15.72 1.28
CA LEU A 99 19.31 -14.82 0.95
C LEU A 99 18.10 -15.58 0.43
N VAL A 100 18.29 -16.53 -0.51
CA VAL A 100 17.20 -17.37 -1.02
C VAL A 100 16.60 -18.24 0.09
N SER A 101 17.43 -18.95 0.86
CA SER A 101 17.01 -19.89 1.91
C SER A 101 16.17 -19.20 3.00
N VAL A 102 16.67 -18.10 3.56
CA VAL A 102 15.95 -17.33 4.59
C VAL A 102 14.67 -16.73 4.03
N THR A 103 14.71 -16.21 2.80
CA THR A 103 13.52 -15.60 2.18
C THR A 103 12.41 -16.64 1.93
N ILE A 104 12.76 -17.86 1.50
CA ILE A 104 11.79 -18.95 1.38
C ILE A 104 11.19 -19.33 2.75
N LYS A 105 12.00 -19.37 3.81
CA LYS A 105 11.49 -19.58 5.18
C LYS A 105 10.51 -18.47 5.59
N VAL A 106 10.83 -17.21 5.26
CA VAL A 106 9.92 -16.06 5.50
C VAL A 106 8.61 -16.24 4.74
N LEU A 107 8.63 -16.66 3.48
CA LEU A 107 7.41 -16.96 2.70
C LEU A 107 6.55 -18.02 3.39
N HIS A 108 7.15 -19.13 3.84
CA HIS A 108 6.43 -20.16 4.59
C HIS A 108 5.84 -19.64 5.91
N CYS A 109 6.58 -18.81 6.64
CA CYS A 109 6.07 -18.18 7.86
C CYS A 109 4.90 -17.24 7.59
N LEU A 110 4.97 -16.41 6.54
CA LEU A 110 3.89 -15.51 6.15
C LEU A 110 2.64 -16.30 5.70
N ASP A 111 2.81 -17.37 4.92
CA ASP A 111 1.70 -18.26 4.52
C ASP A 111 1.08 -18.98 5.73
N ALA A 112 1.90 -19.43 6.69
CA ALA A 112 1.41 -20.00 7.94
C ALA A 112 0.62 -18.96 8.77
N LEU A 113 1.09 -17.72 8.86
CA LEU A 113 0.36 -16.62 9.52
C LEU A 113 -0.98 -16.33 8.85
N TYR A 114 -1.01 -16.31 7.52
CA TYR A 114 -2.26 -16.18 6.77
C TYR A 114 -3.24 -17.31 7.10
N LYS A 115 -2.77 -18.58 7.01
CA LYS A 115 -3.59 -19.77 7.29
C LYS A 115 -4.09 -19.82 8.73
N LEU A 116 -3.24 -19.52 9.71
CA LEU A 116 -3.63 -19.45 11.12
C LEU A 116 -4.81 -18.48 11.30
N ARG A 117 -4.69 -17.29 10.70
CA ARG A 117 -5.73 -16.27 10.78
C ARG A 117 -6.99 -16.62 9.99
N SER A 118 -6.86 -17.45 8.96
CA SER A 118 -7.99 -17.98 8.20
C SER A 118 -8.69 -19.16 8.91
N SER A 119 -7.97 -19.90 9.76
CA SER A 119 -8.49 -21.04 10.51
C SER A 119 -9.21 -20.66 11.81
N VAL A 120 -8.83 -19.54 12.43
CA VAL A 120 -9.49 -18.98 13.63
C VAL A 120 -10.86 -18.38 13.28
N SER A 121 -11.09 -18.10 12.00
CA SER A 121 -12.33 -17.56 11.49
C SER A 121 -13.17 -18.65 10.83
N VAL A 122 -13.81 -19.49 11.65
CA VAL A 122 -14.85 -20.43 11.22
C VAL A 122 -16.14 -19.63 11.03
N GLY A 123 -16.70 -19.66 9.81
CA GLY A 123 -17.77 -18.77 9.34
C GLY A 123 -17.24 -17.85 8.24
N ILE A 124 -18.09 -17.41 7.29
CA ILE A 124 -17.86 -16.33 6.29
C ILE A 124 -17.39 -15.02 6.97
N SER A 125 -16.19 -15.03 7.53
CA SER A 125 -15.59 -13.88 8.16
C SER A 125 -15.00 -13.03 7.07
N LYS A 126 -15.36 -11.74 7.12
CA LYS A 126 -14.77 -10.67 6.32
C LYS A 126 -13.24 -10.81 6.33
N PRO A 127 -12.57 -10.85 5.15
CA PRO A 127 -11.12 -10.86 5.14
C PRO A 127 -10.62 -9.65 5.92
N GLU A 128 -9.83 -9.92 6.95
CA GLU A 128 -9.29 -8.84 7.77
C GLU A 128 -8.24 -8.09 6.95
N TYR A 129 -8.19 -6.77 7.07
CA TYR A 129 -7.18 -5.95 6.41
C TYR A 129 -5.74 -6.48 6.58
N SER A 130 -5.46 -7.02 7.75
CA SER A 130 -4.21 -7.70 8.06
C SER A 130 -3.97 -8.97 7.23
N GLN A 131 -4.99 -9.78 6.94
CA GLN A 131 -4.88 -10.93 6.04
C GLN A 131 -4.55 -10.47 4.61
N CYS A 132 -5.24 -9.44 4.12
CA CYS A 132 -4.97 -8.85 2.81
C CYS A 132 -3.52 -8.35 2.70
N ARG A 133 -3.03 -7.68 3.75
CA ARG A 133 -1.64 -7.21 3.84
C ARG A 133 -0.62 -8.35 3.84
N VAL A 134 -0.89 -9.45 4.53
CA VAL A 134 0.02 -10.61 4.52
C VAL A 134 0.15 -11.17 3.11
N LEU A 135 -0.93 -11.24 2.33
CA LEU A 135 -0.88 -11.69 0.94
C LEU A 135 -0.03 -10.76 0.06
N ILE A 136 -0.12 -9.44 0.26
CA ILE A 136 0.76 -8.47 -0.41
C ILE A 136 2.22 -8.72 -0.04
N HIS A 137 2.53 -8.92 1.24
CA HIS A 137 3.89 -9.19 1.68
C HIS A 137 4.42 -10.52 1.14
N ILE A 138 3.60 -11.58 1.05
CA ILE A 138 3.98 -12.84 0.40
C ILE A 138 4.37 -12.57 -1.06
N TYR A 139 3.56 -11.80 -1.78
CA TYR A 139 3.86 -11.44 -3.17
C TYR A 139 5.15 -10.62 -3.29
N GLU A 140 5.33 -9.56 -2.49
CA GLU A 140 6.53 -8.70 -2.56
C GLU A 140 7.82 -9.48 -2.26
N VAL A 141 7.78 -10.36 -1.26
CA VAL A 141 8.90 -11.23 -0.90
C VAL A 141 9.20 -12.22 -2.04
N ALA A 142 8.16 -12.79 -2.65
CA ALA A 142 8.32 -13.75 -3.76
C ALA A 142 8.79 -13.07 -5.05
N GLU A 143 8.24 -11.90 -5.38
CA GLU A 143 8.61 -11.08 -6.54
C GLU A 143 10.09 -10.67 -6.46
N PHE A 144 10.55 -10.27 -5.28
CA PHE A 144 11.96 -9.95 -5.05
C PHE A 144 12.89 -11.10 -5.48
N LEU A 145 12.58 -12.35 -5.09
CA LEU A 145 13.41 -13.51 -5.45
C LEU A 145 13.41 -13.82 -6.96
N LEU A 146 12.34 -13.49 -7.68
CA LEU A 146 12.27 -13.72 -9.13
C LEU A 146 12.91 -12.61 -9.95
N THR A 147 12.87 -11.37 -9.45
CA THR A 147 13.36 -10.19 -10.17
C THR A 147 14.84 -9.89 -9.91
N SER A 148 15.39 -10.40 -8.80
CA SER A 148 16.80 -10.18 -8.45
C SER A 148 17.74 -10.90 -9.43
N LYS A 149 18.53 -10.11 -10.16
CA LYS A 149 19.53 -10.60 -11.12
C LYS A 149 20.77 -11.19 -10.46
N SER A 150 21.04 -10.82 -9.19
CA SER A 150 22.23 -11.23 -8.44
C SER A 150 22.07 -12.60 -7.76
N LEU A 151 20.85 -13.14 -7.71
CA LEU A 151 20.56 -14.40 -7.03
C LEU A 151 20.48 -15.59 -7.98
N ILE A 152 21.22 -16.65 -7.64
CA ILE A 152 21.14 -17.95 -8.32
C ILE A 152 20.05 -18.77 -7.62
N CYS A 153 18.80 -18.60 -8.03
CA CYS A 153 17.71 -19.46 -7.57
C CYS A 153 17.70 -20.78 -8.36
N HIS A 154 17.71 -21.93 -7.66
CA HIS A 154 17.57 -23.24 -8.30
C HIS A 154 16.18 -23.38 -8.94
N HIS A 155 16.05 -24.29 -9.92
CA HIS A 155 14.78 -24.52 -10.60
C HIS A 155 13.65 -24.97 -9.65
N SER A 156 13.98 -25.80 -8.65
CA SER A 156 13.05 -26.21 -7.58
C SER A 156 12.52 -25.00 -6.80
N ASP A 157 13.40 -24.09 -6.42
CA ASP A 157 13.06 -22.91 -5.63
C ASP A 157 12.18 -21.96 -6.43
N LYS A 158 12.51 -21.74 -7.71
CA LYS A 158 11.69 -20.94 -8.63
C LYS A 158 10.26 -21.48 -8.70
N GLN A 159 10.08 -22.80 -8.77
CA GLN A 159 8.74 -23.39 -8.79
C GLN A 159 7.97 -23.15 -7.49
N VAL A 160 8.64 -23.24 -6.34
CA VAL A 160 8.04 -22.94 -5.03
C VAL A 160 7.62 -21.47 -4.94
N ILE A 161 8.51 -20.55 -5.34
CA ILE A 161 8.24 -19.10 -5.35
C ILE A 161 7.05 -18.78 -6.26
N TRP A 162 6.99 -19.39 -7.45
CA TRP A 162 5.86 -19.23 -8.37
C TRP A 162 4.54 -19.72 -7.78
N ASN A 163 4.55 -20.79 -6.98
CA ASN A 163 3.34 -21.25 -6.28
C ASN A 163 2.87 -20.21 -5.26
N PHE A 164 3.78 -19.58 -4.50
CA PHE A 164 3.42 -18.50 -3.57
C PHE A 164 2.80 -17.30 -4.29
N ILE A 165 3.38 -16.90 -5.42
CA ILE A 165 2.84 -15.82 -6.24
C ILE A 165 1.42 -16.17 -6.71
N ARG A 166 1.25 -17.33 -7.36
CA ARG A 166 -0.07 -17.76 -7.84
C ARG A 166 -1.11 -17.80 -6.70
N ASP A 167 -0.76 -18.45 -5.60
CA ASP A 167 -1.70 -18.66 -4.50
C ASP A 167 -2.03 -17.35 -3.78
N SER A 168 -1.05 -16.45 -3.60
CA SER A 168 -1.29 -15.12 -3.02
C SER A 168 -2.16 -14.25 -3.93
N THR A 169 -1.93 -14.25 -5.24
CA THR A 169 -2.78 -13.55 -6.21
C THR A 169 -4.23 -14.03 -6.14
N LEU A 170 -4.46 -15.34 -6.21
CA LEU A 170 -5.83 -15.90 -6.18
C LEU A 170 -6.56 -15.62 -4.86
N ARG A 171 -5.87 -15.74 -3.72
CA ARG A 171 -6.45 -15.42 -2.40
C ARG A 171 -6.73 -13.92 -2.25
N TYR A 172 -5.87 -13.07 -2.80
CA TYR A 172 -6.03 -11.63 -2.72
C TYR A 172 -7.23 -11.15 -3.52
N LEU A 173 -7.53 -11.75 -4.68
CA LEU A 173 -8.75 -11.45 -5.44
C LEU A 173 -10.02 -11.62 -4.59
N SER A 174 -10.09 -12.70 -3.80
CA SER A 174 -11.21 -12.94 -2.88
C SER A 174 -11.26 -11.92 -1.74
N CYS A 175 -10.14 -11.29 -1.41
CA CYS A 175 -10.05 -10.24 -0.39
C CYS A 175 -10.56 -8.89 -0.88
N VAL A 176 -10.23 -8.52 -2.12
CA VAL A 176 -10.55 -7.19 -2.68
C VAL A 176 -11.87 -7.15 -3.45
N PHE A 177 -12.35 -8.30 -3.94
CA PHE A 177 -13.63 -8.48 -4.63
C PHE A 177 -14.56 -9.48 -3.92
N PRO A 178 -14.89 -9.25 -2.63
CA PRO A 178 -15.79 -10.14 -1.90
C PRO A 178 -17.23 -9.99 -2.39
N LEU A 179 -18.04 -11.06 -2.26
CA LEU A 179 -19.49 -10.97 -2.46
C LEU A 179 -20.16 -10.05 -1.40
N ASP A 180 -19.66 -10.07 -0.16
CA ASP A 180 -20.09 -9.15 0.90
C ASP A 180 -19.30 -7.84 0.82
N TRP A 181 -20.01 -6.78 0.42
CA TRP A 181 -19.46 -5.44 0.23
C TRP A 181 -18.99 -4.79 1.55
N ARG A 182 -19.47 -5.27 2.70
CA ARG A 182 -19.12 -4.69 4.00
C ARG A 182 -17.63 -4.83 4.32
N SER A 183 -16.95 -5.78 3.70
CA SER A 183 -15.48 -5.86 3.76
C SER A 183 -14.80 -4.88 2.82
N SER A 184 -15.28 -4.75 1.57
CA SER A 184 -14.63 -3.89 0.57
C SER A 184 -14.82 -2.40 0.83
N LEU A 185 -15.90 -2.00 1.52
CA LEU A 185 -16.17 -0.60 1.91
C LEU A 185 -15.34 -0.10 3.11
N ARG A 186 -14.53 -0.93 3.76
CA ARG A 186 -13.71 -0.46 4.88
C ARG A 186 -12.62 0.48 4.36
N ALA A 187 -12.48 1.66 4.96
CA ALA A 187 -11.52 2.68 4.53
C ALA A 187 -10.09 2.15 4.35
N ASN A 188 -9.64 1.24 5.23
CA ASN A 188 -8.33 0.62 5.12
C ASN A 188 -8.20 -0.37 3.93
N ILE A 189 -9.26 -1.09 3.57
CA ILE A 189 -9.30 -1.96 2.37
C ILE A 189 -9.35 -1.11 1.09
N VAL A 190 -10.18 -0.07 1.07
CA VAL A 190 -10.24 0.91 -0.03
C VAL A 190 -8.85 1.54 -0.26
N SER A 191 -8.20 2.00 0.81
CA SER A 191 -6.84 2.52 0.76
C SER A 191 -5.81 1.48 0.28
N LEU A 192 -5.91 0.24 0.75
CA LEU A 192 -5.04 -0.87 0.33
C LEU A 192 -5.16 -1.12 -1.17
N ARG A 193 -6.37 -1.15 -1.70
CA ARG A 193 -6.64 -1.37 -3.13
C ARG A 193 -6.02 -0.30 -4.01
N GLY A 194 -6.06 0.96 -3.56
CA GLY A 194 -5.42 2.09 -4.22
C GLY A 194 -3.89 2.15 -4.05
N SER A 195 -3.25 1.17 -3.41
CA SER A 195 -1.79 1.14 -3.25
C SER A 195 -1.09 0.56 -4.48
N LYS A 196 0.14 1.02 -4.73
CA LYS A 196 1.00 0.48 -5.81
C LYS A 196 1.27 -1.02 -5.62
N ALA A 197 1.42 -1.49 -4.39
CA ALA A 197 1.66 -2.90 -4.07
C ALA A 197 0.45 -3.79 -4.45
N SER A 198 -0.78 -3.33 -4.14
CA SER A 198 -2.01 -4.00 -4.59
C SER A 198 -2.10 -4.06 -6.11
N SER A 199 -1.82 -2.95 -6.80
CA SER A 199 -1.84 -2.90 -8.27
C SER A 199 -0.84 -3.88 -8.91
N ARG A 200 0.41 -3.95 -8.38
CA ARG A 200 1.41 -4.93 -8.83
C ARG A 200 0.94 -6.37 -8.64
N LEU A 201 0.43 -6.70 -7.45
CA LEU A 201 -0.07 -8.04 -7.16
C LEU A 201 -1.24 -8.43 -8.07
N LEU A 202 -2.22 -7.53 -8.28
CA LEU A 202 -3.36 -7.82 -9.15
C LEU A 202 -2.95 -7.99 -10.62
N ARG A 203 -1.95 -7.22 -11.07
CA ARG A 203 -1.36 -7.37 -12.42
C ARG A 203 -0.76 -8.75 -12.65
N GLN A 204 -0.28 -9.40 -11.59
CA GLN A 204 0.26 -10.75 -11.68
C GLN A 204 -0.75 -11.77 -12.22
N ALA A 205 -2.05 -11.55 -12.06
CA ALA A 205 -3.08 -12.43 -12.64
C ALA A 205 -2.97 -12.54 -14.17
N PHE A 206 -2.56 -11.46 -14.84
CA PHE A 206 -2.34 -11.41 -16.28
C PHE A 206 -1.08 -12.19 -16.67
N GLU A 207 -0.06 -12.15 -15.82
CA GLU A 207 1.19 -12.87 -16.07
C GLU A 207 1.05 -14.39 -15.91
N LEU A 208 0.08 -14.84 -15.10
CA LEU A 208 -0.24 -16.26 -14.90
C LEU A 208 -1.00 -16.90 -16.08
N VAL A 209 -1.49 -16.09 -17.03
CA VAL A 209 -2.14 -16.59 -18.25
C VAL A 209 -1.11 -17.30 -19.13
N ASN A 210 -1.47 -18.49 -19.60
CA ASN A 210 -0.63 -19.27 -20.51
C ASN A 210 -0.94 -18.89 -21.96
N PRO A 211 0.00 -18.27 -22.70
CA PRO A 211 -0.22 -17.82 -24.08
C PRO A 211 -0.51 -18.96 -25.07
N LYS A 212 -0.20 -20.21 -24.69
CA LYS A 212 -0.45 -21.38 -25.53
C LYS A 212 -1.84 -21.99 -25.34
N LYS A 213 -2.65 -21.46 -24.41
CA LYS A 213 -3.96 -21.99 -24.08
C LYS A 213 -5.03 -20.92 -24.25
N LYS A 214 -6.19 -21.35 -24.77
CA LYS A 214 -7.39 -20.51 -24.79
C LYS A 214 -7.80 -20.16 -23.37
N LEU A 215 -8.23 -18.92 -23.16
CA LEU A 215 -8.78 -18.47 -21.90
C LEU A 215 -10.10 -19.21 -21.58
N THR A 216 -10.25 -19.60 -20.32
CA THR A 216 -11.52 -20.12 -19.78
C THR A 216 -12.45 -18.98 -19.39
N TYR A 217 -13.76 -19.25 -19.24
CA TYR A 217 -14.70 -18.24 -18.76
C TYR A 217 -14.36 -17.74 -17.35
N GLY A 218 -13.84 -18.61 -16.48
CA GLY A 218 -13.34 -18.25 -15.16
C GLY A 218 -12.19 -17.24 -15.22
N GLN A 219 -11.20 -17.49 -16.08
CA GLN A 219 -10.09 -16.57 -16.29
C GLN A 219 -10.54 -15.25 -16.90
N ILE A 220 -11.37 -15.27 -17.95
CA ILE A 220 -11.89 -14.05 -18.59
C ILE A 220 -12.60 -13.19 -17.55
N GLY A 221 -13.53 -13.77 -16.79
CA GLY A 221 -14.26 -13.05 -15.75
C GLY A 221 -13.35 -12.42 -14.69
N GLN A 222 -12.33 -13.15 -14.22
CA GLN A 222 -11.36 -12.64 -13.25
C GLN A 222 -10.54 -11.48 -13.81
N LEU A 223 -10.03 -11.59 -15.03
CA LEU A 223 -9.26 -10.52 -15.67
C LEU A 223 -10.11 -9.27 -15.89
N THR A 224 -11.35 -9.43 -16.37
CA THR A 224 -12.30 -8.32 -16.52
C THR A 224 -12.62 -7.67 -15.18
N MET A 225 -12.84 -8.46 -14.12
CA MET A 225 -13.07 -7.94 -12.77
C MET A 225 -11.89 -7.09 -12.29
N ILE A 226 -10.65 -7.54 -12.50
CA ILE A 226 -9.44 -6.80 -12.10
C ILE A 226 -9.35 -5.49 -12.86
N ILE A 227 -9.55 -5.48 -14.18
CA ILE A 227 -9.54 -4.26 -15.00
C ILE A 227 -10.58 -3.27 -14.49
N LEU A 228 -11.83 -3.72 -14.35
CA LEU A 228 -12.94 -2.86 -13.91
C LEU A 228 -12.84 -2.43 -12.44
N GLY A 229 -12.01 -3.09 -11.64
CA GLY A 229 -11.87 -2.82 -10.20
C GLY A 229 -10.56 -2.18 -9.77
N SER A 230 -9.57 -2.08 -10.67
CA SER A 230 -8.21 -1.67 -10.32
C SER A 230 -7.58 -0.70 -11.31
N GLY A 231 -8.30 -0.33 -12.38
CA GLY A 231 -7.83 0.63 -13.37
C GLY A 231 -7.02 0.00 -14.49
N LYS A 232 -6.14 0.80 -15.11
CA LYS A 232 -5.52 0.51 -16.41
C LYS A 232 -4.30 -0.40 -16.26
N LEU A 233 -4.22 -1.41 -17.13
CA LEU A 233 -3.02 -2.25 -17.25
C LEU A 233 -1.98 -1.64 -18.19
N ASP A 234 -0.77 -2.20 -18.16
CA ASP A 234 0.25 -1.90 -19.16
C ASP A 234 -0.09 -2.54 -20.51
N SER A 235 0.40 -1.91 -21.57
CA SER A 235 0.12 -2.34 -22.95
C SER A 235 0.62 -3.78 -23.22
N PRO A 236 1.81 -4.20 -22.76
CA PRO A 236 2.29 -5.58 -22.91
C PRO A 236 1.35 -6.63 -22.32
N SER A 237 0.85 -6.44 -21.10
CA SER A 237 -0.06 -7.43 -20.48
C SER A 237 -1.38 -7.56 -21.24
N TYR A 238 -1.91 -6.47 -21.81
CA TYR A 238 -3.10 -6.54 -22.68
C TYR A 238 -2.85 -7.37 -23.94
N LEU A 239 -1.74 -7.12 -24.65
CA LEU A 239 -1.42 -7.83 -25.89
C LEU A 239 -1.26 -9.34 -25.63
N LYS A 240 -0.58 -9.71 -24.55
CA LYS A 240 -0.43 -11.11 -24.14
C LYS A 240 -1.77 -11.81 -23.91
N VAL A 241 -2.73 -11.13 -23.28
CA VAL A 241 -4.07 -11.69 -23.04
C VAL A 241 -4.90 -11.72 -24.33
N LEU A 242 -4.77 -10.71 -25.19
CA LEU A 242 -5.44 -10.66 -26.50
C LEU A 242 -5.07 -11.85 -27.41
N GLU A 243 -3.82 -12.28 -27.38
CA GLU A 243 -3.34 -13.48 -28.10
C GLU A 243 -4.02 -14.78 -27.61
N CYS A 244 -4.57 -14.80 -26.39
CA CYS A 244 -5.20 -15.99 -25.81
C CYS A 244 -6.70 -16.12 -26.11
N PHE A 245 -7.32 -15.06 -26.68
CA PHE A 245 -8.71 -15.10 -27.07
C PHE A 245 -8.93 -15.83 -28.40
N GLN A 246 -10.14 -16.35 -28.59
CA GLN A 246 -10.57 -16.83 -29.90
C GLN A 246 -10.92 -15.63 -30.78
N GLU A 247 -10.66 -15.76 -32.09
CA GLU A 247 -11.00 -14.74 -33.08
C GLU A 247 -12.49 -14.39 -33.03
N ASP A 248 -12.79 -13.12 -33.26
CA ASP A 248 -14.13 -12.55 -33.37
C ASP A 248 -15.06 -12.74 -32.15
N THR A 249 -14.52 -13.06 -30.97
CA THR A 249 -15.34 -13.13 -29.74
C THR A 249 -15.68 -11.74 -29.19
N PRO A 250 -16.88 -11.54 -28.62
CA PRO A 250 -17.23 -10.26 -27.98
C PRO A 250 -16.25 -9.84 -26.88
N TRP A 251 -15.70 -10.81 -26.15
CA TRP A 251 -14.66 -10.57 -25.15
C TRP A 251 -13.36 -10.02 -25.77
N LYS A 252 -12.89 -10.58 -26.89
CA LYS A 252 -11.69 -10.08 -27.57
C LYS A 252 -11.87 -8.63 -28.02
N ILE A 253 -13.00 -8.34 -28.67
CA ILE A 253 -13.33 -6.99 -29.16
C ILE A 253 -13.35 -5.99 -27.98
N LEU A 254 -13.95 -6.37 -26.84
CA LEU A 254 -13.97 -5.54 -25.65
C LEU A 254 -12.56 -5.25 -25.13
N PHE A 255 -11.70 -6.27 -25.04
CA PHE A 255 -10.32 -6.10 -24.58
C PHE A 255 -9.48 -5.27 -25.57
N ASP A 256 -9.73 -5.40 -26.88
CA ASP A 256 -9.11 -4.56 -27.91
C ASP A 256 -9.50 -3.09 -27.73
N CYS A 257 -10.78 -2.80 -27.46
CA CYS A 257 -11.24 -1.44 -27.15
C CYS A 257 -10.54 -0.89 -25.90
N LEU A 258 -10.48 -1.68 -24.82
CA LEU A 258 -9.81 -1.30 -23.56
C LEU A 258 -8.31 -1.02 -23.77
N HIS A 259 -7.64 -1.78 -24.63
CA HIS A 259 -6.24 -1.57 -24.98
C HIS A 259 -6.02 -0.25 -25.74
N GLN A 260 -6.87 0.04 -26.74
CA GLN A 260 -6.73 1.20 -27.62
C GLN A 260 -6.96 2.56 -26.93
N GLU A 261 -7.66 2.59 -25.78
CA GLU A 261 -7.82 3.81 -24.96
C GLU A 261 -6.46 4.46 -24.66
N LYS A 262 -5.44 3.64 -24.41
CA LYS A 262 -4.12 4.07 -23.97
C LYS A 262 -3.34 4.83 -25.06
N GLY A 263 -3.59 4.52 -26.33
CA GLY A 263 -2.92 5.15 -27.46
C GLY A 263 -3.56 6.45 -27.94
N ARG A 264 -4.77 6.79 -27.46
CA ARG A 264 -5.57 7.86 -28.05
C ARG A 264 -5.27 9.27 -27.53
N GLY A 265 -4.38 9.42 -26.54
CA GLY A 265 -4.06 10.72 -25.92
C GLY A 265 -5.29 11.48 -25.39
N SER A 266 -6.42 10.79 -25.25
CA SER A 266 -7.73 11.38 -24.96
C SER A 266 -8.17 10.90 -23.60
N SER A 267 -8.59 11.82 -22.74
CA SER A 267 -9.20 11.56 -21.42
C SER A 267 -10.57 10.86 -21.49
N ARG A 268 -10.89 10.19 -22.60
CA ARG A 268 -12.16 9.51 -22.83
C ARG A 268 -12.05 8.05 -22.43
N ASN A 269 -12.75 7.71 -21.36
CA ASN A 269 -13.01 6.34 -20.92
C ASN A 269 -13.67 5.53 -22.06
N VAL A 270 -13.20 4.32 -22.36
CA VAL A 270 -13.77 3.43 -23.41
C VAL A 270 -15.27 3.22 -23.25
N PHE A 271 -15.76 3.12 -22.01
CA PHE A 271 -17.18 2.94 -21.74
C PHE A 271 -17.99 4.25 -21.81
N SER A 272 -17.39 5.36 -22.24
CA SER A 272 -18.15 6.54 -22.68
C SER A 272 -18.81 6.34 -24.04
N GLU A 273 -18.47 5.25 -24.75
CA GLU A 273 -19.10 4.84 -26.01
C GLU A 273 -20.14 3.74 -25.77
N VAL A 274 -21.34 3.91 -26.34
CA VAL A 274 -22.44 2.93 -26.24
C VAL A 274 -22.05 1.58 -26.84
N SER A 275 -21.23 1.57 -27.89
CA SER A 275 -20.69 0.37 -28.53
C SER A 275 -19.90 -0.52 -27.56
N ALA A 276 -19.06 0.05 -26.71
CA ALA A 276 -18.27 -0.70 -25.74
C ALA A 276 -19.14 -1.35 -24.66
N VAL A 277 -20.16 -0.63 -24.18
CA VAL A 277 -21.15 -1.16 -23.22
C VAL A 277 -21.98 -2.27 -23.85
N GLN A 278 -22.36 -2.13 -25.11
CA GLN A 278 -23.04 -3.17 -25.87
C GLN A 278 -22.18 -4.43 -26.01
N LYS A 279 -20.90 -4.29 -26.36
CA LYS A 279 -19.97 -5.43 -26.45
C LYS A 279 -19.76 -6.12 -25.11
N PHE A 280 -19.71 -5.37 -24.02
CA PHE A 280 -19.65 -5.96 -22.68
C PHE A 280 -20.91 -6.76 -22.34
N HIS A 281 -22.10 -6.25 -22.70
CA HIS A 281 -23.34 -7.00 -22.59
C HIS A 281 -23.34 -8.29 -23.42
N GLU A 282 -23.00 -8.21 -24.71
CA GLU A 282 -22.94 -9.37 -25.61
C GLU A 282 -22.04 -10.47 -25.03
N ALA A 283 -20.87 -10.08 -24.52
CA ALA A 283 -19.91 -11.00 -23.92
C ALA A 283 -20.44 -11.68 -22.63
N LEU A 284 -21.13 -10.92 -21.78
CA LEU A 284 -21.77 -11.46 -20.57
C LEU A 284 -22.95 -12.37 -20.90
N ALA A 285 -23.78 -12.01 -21.87
CA ALA A 285 -24.91 -12.82 -22.31
C ALA A 285 -24.45 -14.14 -22.94
N GLU A 286 -23.42 -14.12 -23.78
CA GLU A 286 -22.79 -15.33 -24.33
C GLU A 286 -22.28 -16.24 -23.20
N THR A 287 -21.57 -15.66 -22.23
CA THR A 287 -21.05 -16.40 -21.08
C THR A 287 -22.18 -17.03 -20.25
N PHE A 288 -23.26 -16.29 -19.98
CA PHE A 288 -24.41 -16.77 -19.20
C PHE A 288 -25.17 -17.90 -19.91
N ASN A 289 -25.26 -17.84 -21.24
CA ASN A 289 -25.94 -18.86 -22.05
C ASN A 289 -25.07 -20.10 -22.32
N ALA A 290 -23.76 -20.05 -22.05
CA ALA A 290 -22.88 -21.19 -22.18
C ALA A 290 -23.26 -22.33 -21.20
N ASN A 291 -22.98 -23.57 -21.58
CA ASN A 291 -23.27 -24.72 -20.71
C ASN A 291 -22.24 -24.82 -19.58
N TRP A 292 -22.48 -24.07 -18.51
CA TRP A 292 -21.60 -23.95 -17.36
C TRP A 292 -21.26 -25.30 -16.70
N ARG A 293 -22.09 -26.33 -16.86
CA ARG A 293 -21.80 -27.68 -16.33
C ARG A 293 -20.68 -28.40 -17.07
N LYS A 294 -20.55 -28.16 -18.38
CA LYS A 294 -19.50 -28.77 -19.23
C LYS A 294 -18.16 -28.04 -19.13
N GLU A 295 -18.17 -26.77 -18.75
CA GLU A 295 -16.96 -25.96 -18.62
C GLU A 295 -16.16 -26.35 -17.37
N VAL A 296 -14.86 -26.66 -17.52
CA VAL A 296 -14.01 -27.02 -16.38
C VAL A 296 -13.83 -25.84 -15.42
N ASP A 297 -13.63 -24.65 -15.98
CA ASP A 297 -13.43 -23.40 -15.25
C ASP A 297 -14.40 -22.34 -15.77
N TYR A 298 -15.62 -22.39 -15.24
CA TYR A 298 -16.68 -21.43 -15.52
C TYR A 298 -16.59 -20.21 -14.59
N ILE A 299 -17.17 -19.09 -15.01
CA ILE A 299 -17.23 -17.89 -14.18
C ILE A 299 -17.94 -18.17 -12.83
N SER A 300 -17.38 -17.66 -11.73
CA SER A 300 -17.99 -17.83 -10.41
C SER A 300 -19.23 -16.95 -10.25
N PRO A 301 -20.20 -17.29 -9.37
CA PRO A 301 -21.37 -16.46 -9.13
C PRO A 301 -21.04 -15.04 -8.65
N SER A 302 -20.01 -14.90 -7.79
CA SER A 302 -19.56 -13.58 -7.33
C SER A 302 -18.99 -12.75 -8.48
N CYS A 303 -18.21 -13.39 -9.35
CA CYS A 303 -17.63 -12.72 -10.50
C CYS A 303 -18.67 -12.29 -11.52
N PHE A 304 -19.61 -13.18 -11.86
CA PHE A 304 -20.71 -12.83 -12.75
C PHE A 304 -21.54 -11.67 -12.19
N LEU A 305 -21.88 -11.71 -10.89
CA LEU A 305 -22.68 -10.67 -10.25
C LEU A 305 -21.95 -9.32 -10.22
N TYR A 306 -20.64 -9.33 -9.94
CA TYR A 306 -19.80 -8.14 -10.03
C TYR A 306 -19.84 -7.53 -11.43
N LEU A 307 -19.67 -8.34 -12.47
CA LEU A 307 -19.69 -7.86 -13.86
C LEU A 307 -21.08 -7.38 -14.27
N LEU A 308 -22.15 -8.03 -13.80
CA LEU A 308 -23.53 -7.61 -14.05
C LEU A 308 -23.83 -6.26 -13.37
N GLU A 309 -23.34 -6.04 -12.16
CA GLU A 309 -23.42 -4.75 -11.46
C GLU A 309 -22.63 -3.66 -12.20
N ARG A 310 -21.43 -3.99 -12.71
CA ARG A 310 -20.65 -3.07 -13.55
C ARG A 310 -21.38 -2.72 -14.84
N LEU A 311 -22.00 -3.69 -15.51
CA LEU A 311 -22.80 -3.43 -16.71
C LEU A 311 -23.93 -2.43 -16.39
N LEU A 312 -24.67 -2.65 -15.30
CA LEU A 312 -25.74 -1.76 -14.86
C LEU A 312 -25.25 -0.33 -14.58
N ILE A 313 -24.13 -0.18 -13.87
CA ILE A 313 -23.54 1.13 -13.56
C ILE A 313 -23.10 1.83 -14.84
N LEU A 314 -22.41 1.13 -15.73
CA LEU A 314 -21.96 1.68 -17.02
C LEU A 314 -23.16 2.13 -17.85
N SER A 315 -24.23 1.34 -17.94
CA SER A 315 -25.46 1.74 -18.64
C SER A 315 -26.13 2.94 -17.98
N SER A 316 -26.15 3.00 -16.65
CA SER A 316 -26.78 4.10 -15.90
C SER A 316 -26.00 5.41 -16.02
N SER A 317 -24.69 5.34 -16.28
CA SER A 317 -23.83 6.52 -16.41
C SER A 317 -24.18 7.45 -17.58
N PHE A 318 -24.93 6.95 -18.58
CA PHE A 318 -25.44 7.75 -19.71
C PHE A 318 -26.67 8.60 -19.35
N ARG A 319 -27.23 8.44 -18.14
CA ARG A 319 -28.34 9.26 -17.63
C ARG A 319 -27.82 10.57 -17.03
N PRO A 320 -28.67 11.62 -16.94
CA PRO A 320 -28.32 12.86 -16.23
C PRO A 320 -28.03 12.65 -14.73
N HIS A 321 -28.71 11.67 -14.13
CA HIS A 321 -28.49 11.23 -12.76
C HIS A 321 -28.37 9.71 -12.74
N MET A 322 -27.43 9.19 -11.96
CA MET A 322 -27.21 7.75 -11.79
C MET A 322 -27.45 7.37 -10.32
N PHE A 323 -28.20 6.30 -10.12
CA PHE A 323 -28.39 5.67 -8.82
C PHE A 323 -27.53 4.41 -8.73
N THR A 324 -26.77 4.28 -7.66
CA THR A 324 -25.96 3.09 -7.38
C THR A 324 -25.85 2.89 -5.87
N THR A 325 -25.21 1.82 -5.41
CA THR A 325 -24.85 1.67 -4.00
C THR A 325 -23.53 2.36 -3.70
N GLU A 326 -23.23 2.62 -2.43
CA GLU A 326 -21.93 3.13 -2.01
C GLU A 326 -20.80 2.21 -2.46
N SER A 327 -20.95 0.89 -2.28
CA SER A 327 -19.97 -0.08 -2.78
C SER A 327 -19.81 -0.02 -4.29
N GLY A 328 -20.92 0.03 -5.05
CA GLY A 328 -20.88 0.15 -6.50
C GLY A 328 -20.22 1.45 -6.96
N PHE A 329 -20.42 2.54 -6.23
CA PHE A 329 -19.80 3.83 -6.50
C PHE A 329 -18.29 3.80 -6.26
N VAL A 330 -17.83 3.21 -5.14
CA VAL A 330 -16.40 3.06 -4.85
C VAL A 330 -15.71 2.22 -5.93
N GLU A 331 -16.32 1.13 -6.37
CA GLU A 331 -15.78 0.31 -7.46
C GLU A 331 -15.70 1.09 -8.77
N TRP A 332 -16.73 1.89 -9.07
CA TRP A 332 -16.70 2.77 -10.24
C TRP A 332 -15.60 3.82 -10.15
N LEU A 333 -15.35 4.41 -8.98
CA LEU A 333 -14.24 5.34 -8.76
C LEU A 333 -12.87 4.67 -8.94
N MET A 334 -12.72 3.44 -8.43
CA MET A 334 -11.48 2.65 -8.57
C MET A 334 -11.14 2.35 -10.03
N PHE A 335 -12.14 2.16 -10.88
CA PHE A 335 -11.96 1.97 -12.32
C PHE A 335 -11.27 3.17 -13.00
N HIS A 336 -11.56 4.39 -12.55
CA HIS A 336 -11.00 5.62 -13.15
C HIS A 336 -9.59 5.96 -12.65
N GLU A 337 -9.03 5.25 -11.67
CA GLU A 337 -7.62 5.36 -11.25
C GLU A 337 -7.09 6.80 -11.01
N GLY A 338 -7.93 7.70 -10.49
CA GLY A 338 -7.55 9.11 -10.27
C GLY A 338 -7.74 10.04 -11.48
N ASP A 339 -8.19 9.52 -12.63
CA ASP A 339 -8.51 10.31 -13.83
C ASP A 339 -9.69 11.27 -13.57
N THR A 340 -9.76 12.32 -14.39
CA THR A 340 -10.89 13.26 -14.43
C THR A 340 -12.16 12.52 -14.83
N MET A 341 -13.20 12.63 -14.02
CA MET A 341 -14.49 12.02 -14.33
C MET A 341 -15.18 12.81 -15.44
N VAL A 342 -15.19 12.26 -16.65
CA VAL A 342 -15.87 12.87 -17.79
C VAL A 342 -17.26 12.27 -17.95
N ARG A 343 -18.27 13.12 -18.08
CA ARG A 343 -19.64 12.70 -18.40
C ARG A 343 -19.61 11.97 -19.75
N PRO A 344 -20.16 10.74 -19.85
CA PRO A 344 -20.39 10.09 -21.13
C PRO A 344 -21.21 10.98 -22.05
N ASN A 345 -21.03 10.87 -23.37
CA ASN A 345 -21.84 11.64 -24.31
C ASN A 345 -23.32 11.26 -24.08
N SER A 346 -24.15 12.22 -23.68
CA SER A 346 -25.58 11.98 -23.47
C SER A 346 -26.20 11.51 -24.78
N VAL A 347 -26.85 10.35 -24.77
CA VAL A 347 -27.55 9.81 -25.93
C VAL A 347 -29.05 9.89 -25.67
N PRO A 348 -29.88 10.29 -26.66
CA PRO A 348 -31.33 10.21 -26.51
C PRO A 348 -31.75 8.77 -26.19
N TYR A 349 -32.58 8.60 -25.16
CA TYR A 349 -33.02 7.30 -24.65
C TYR A 349 -34.47 7.03 -25.08
N PRO A 350 -34.85 5.80 -25.48
CA PRO A 350 -34.04 4.60 -25.60
C PRO A 350 -33.26 4.52 -26.93
N VAL A 351 -32.08 3.89 -26.89
CA VAL A 351 -31.35 3.42 -28.07
C VAL A 351 -31.40 1.89 -28.01
N GLU A 352 -31.64 1.22 -29.14
CA GLU A 352 -31.75 -0.24 -29.27
C GLU A 352 -30.71 -1.06 -28.45
N PRO A 353 -29.41 -0.69 -28.36
CA PRO A 353 -28.45 -1.43 -27.54
C PRO A 353 -28.77 -1.45 -26.04
N PHE A 354 -29.43 -0.40 -25.52
CA PHE A 354 -29.84 -0.37 -24.13
C PHE A 354 -31.07 -1.24 -23.87
N GLU A 355 -31.99 -1.37 -24.83
CA GLU A 355 -33.18 -2.20 -24.68
C GLU A 355 -32.79 -3.67 -24.42
N LEU A 356 -31.82 -4.19 -25.18
CA LEU A 356 -31.29 -5.55 -24.98
C LEU A 356 -30.68 -5.74 -23.58
N ILE A 357 -29.95 -4.74 -23.08
CA ILE A 357 -29.36 -4.78 -21.73
C ILE A 357 -30.46 -4.79 -20.66
N LEU A 358 -31.48 -3.94 -20.84
CA LEU A 358 -32.62 -3.81 -19.94
C LEU A 358 -33.51 -5.05 -19.94
N GLU A 359 -33.49 -5.86 -21.00
CA GLU A 359 -34.14 -7.18 -21.05
C GLU A 359 -33.27 -8.28 -20.43
N PHE A 360 -31.97 -8.28 -20.71
CA PHE A 360 -31.03 -9.31 -20.26
C PHE A 360 -30.86 -9.34 -18.74
N ILE A 361 -30.66 -8.18 -18.08
CA ILE A 361 -30.38 -8.13 -16.64
C ILE A 361 -31.55 -8.72 -15.83
N PRO A 362 -32.83 -8.31 -16.02
CA PRO A 362 -33.97 -8.94 -15.35
C PRO A 362 -34.10 -10.43 -15.64
N TYR A 363 -33.87 -10.84 -16.90
CA TYR A 363 -33.95 -12.24 -17.31
C TYR A 363 -32.93 -13.11 -16.56
N ALA A 364 -31.66 -12.70 -16.55
CA ALA A 364 -30.60 -13.40 -15.85
C ALA A 364 -30.89 -13.49 -14.34
N ILE A 365 -31.28 -12.37 -13.71
CA ILE A 365 -31.61 -12.35 -12.28
C ILE A 365 -32.82 -13.24 -11.97
N GLN A 366 -33.87 -13.19 -12.79
CA GLN A 366 -35.07 -14.02 -12.59
C GLN A 366 -34.73 -15.51 -12.63
N LEU A 367 -33.88 -15.95 -13.57
CA LEU A 367 -33.45 -17.34 -13.65
C LEU A 367 -32.65 -17.76 -12.42
N LEU A 368 -31.70 -16.94 -11.98
CA LEU A 368 -30.87 -17.21 -10.81
C LEU A 368 -31.68 -17.31 -9.51
N LEU A 369 -32.70 -16.46 -9.35
CA LEU A 369 -33.58 -16.47 -8.18
C LEU A 369 -34.58 -17.63 -8.19
N ARG A 370 -35.11 -18.01 -9.36
CA ARG A 370 -36.15 -19.04 -9.46
C ARG A 370 -35.59 -20.45 -9.49
N ASN A 371 -34.45 -20.66 -10.14
CA ASN A 371 -33.85 -21.97 -10.28
C ASN A 371 -32.84 -22.25 -9.15
N ARG A 372 -33.36 -22.36 -7.92
CA ARG A 372 -32.55 -22.57 -6.70
C ARG A 372 -31.58 -23.74 -6.84
N SER A 373 -32.02 -24.86 -7.42
CA SER A 373 -31.19 -26.06 -7.54
C SER A 373 -29.95 -25.78 -8.37
N ASP A 374 -30.12 -25.20 -9.56
CA ASP A 374 -29.02 -24.88 -10.46
C ASP A 374 -28.10 -23.80 -9.87
N THR A 375 -28.67 -22.78 -9.22
CA THR A 375 -27.87 -21.72 -8.58
C THR A 375 -27.01 -22.28 -7.43
N VAL A 376 -27.56 -23.16 -6.61
CA VAL A 376 -26.81 -23.80 -5.51
C VAL A 376 -25.75 -24.77 -6.04
N GLU A 377 -26.04 -25.49 -7.13
CA GLU A 377 -25.06 -26.35 -7.79
C GLU A 377 -23.91 -25.53 -8.39
N TRP A 378 -24.23 -24.39 -9.03
CA TRP A 378 -23.23 -23.46 -9.56
C TRP A 378 -22.33 -22.89 -8.45
N ILE A 379 -22.91 -22.47 -7.31
CA ILE A 379 -22.16 -22.06 -6.11
C ILE A 379 -21.23 -23.19 -5.64
N GLY A 380 -21.73 -24.42 -5.59
CA GLY A 380 -20.95 -25.59 -5.20
C GLY A 380 -19.75 -25.85 -6.13
N LYS A 381 -19.92 -25.65 -7.44
CA LYS A 381 -18.85 -25.82 -8.43
C LYS A 381 -17.74 -24.78 -8.28
N SER A 382 -18.04 -23.59 -7.75
CA SER A 382 -17.04 -22.55 -7.48
C SER A 382 -16.22 -22.76 -6.20
N GLY A 383 -16.35 -23.91 -5.52
CA GLY A 383 -15.54 -24.24 -4.35
C GLY A 383 -15.98 -23.58 -3.05
N VAL A 384 -17.20 -23.03 -2.99
CA VAL A 384 -17.75 -22.40 -1.78
C VAL A 384 -18.23 -23.47 -0.80
N THR A 385 -17.73 -23.41 0.44
CA THR A 385 -18.09 -24.33 1.54
C THR A 385 -19.43 -23.96 2.19
N GLU A 386 -19.62 -22.70 2.59
CA GLU A 386 -20.83 -22.21 3.27
C GLU A 386 -21.93 -21.80 2.29
N ARG A 387 -22.45 -22.79 1.55
CA ARG A 387 -23.35 -22.57 0.40
C ARG A 387 -24.63 -21.81 0.74
N GLU A 388 -25.24 -22.06 1.91
CA GLU A 388 -26.53 -21.44 2.23
C GLU A 388 -26.41 -19.95 2.57
N GLN A 389 -25.42 -19.57 3.37
CA GLN A 389 -25.20 -18.15 3.68
C GLN A 389 -24.69 -17.39 2.46
N TYR A 390 -23.83 -18.02 1.64
CA TYR A 390 -23.45 -17.47 0.34
C TYR A 390 -24.66 -17.24 -0.56
N HIS A 391 -25.58 -18.21 -0.63
CA HIS A 391 -26.81 -18.08 -1.42
C HIS A 391 -27.71 -16.95 -0.90
N ARG A 392 -27.85 -16.77 0.42
CA ARG A 392 -28.58 -15.62 1.01
C ARG A 392 -27.99 -14.28 0.59
N LEU A 393 -26.66 -14.14 0.63
CA LEU A 393 -25.97 -12.93 0.18
C LEU A 393 -26.14 -12.69 -1.33
N LEU A 394 -26.06 -13.76 -2.13
CA LEU A 394 -26.30 -13.70 -3.57
C LEU A 394 -27.72 -13.20 -3.87
N VAL A 395 -28.73 -13.77 -3.22
CA VAL A 395 -30.14 -13.35 -3.35
C VAL A 395 -30.30 -11.87 -2.98
N LEU A 396 -29.71 -11.44 -1.87
CA LEU A 396 -29.75 -10.03 -1.46
C LEU A 396 -29.17 -9.10 -2.54
N LYS A 397 -27.96 -9.38 -3.05
CA LYS A 397 -27.34 -8.56 -4.10
C LYS A 397 -28.15 -8.58 -5.41
N LEU A 398 -28.75 -9.71 -5.79
CA LEU A 398 -29.63 -9.79 -6.96
C LEU A 398 -30.86 -8.87 -6.82
N PHE A 399 -31.48 -8.80 -5.63
CA PHE A 399 -32.56 -7.85 -5.36
C PHE A 399 -32.11 -6.40 -5.36
N MET A 400 -30.91 -6.12 -4.85
CA MET A 400 -30.32 -4.78 -4.92
C MET A 400 -30.12 -4.34 -6.38
N LEU A 401 -29.62 -5.23 -7.24
CA LEU A 401 -29.47 -4.95 -8.68
C LEU A 401 -30.80 -4.69 -9.38
N LEU A 402 -31.84 -5.49 -9.12
CA LEU A 402 -33.19 -5.23 -9.65
C LEU A 402 -33.75 -3.90 -9.15
N SER A 403 -33.52 -3.55 -7.89
CA SER A 403 -33.95 -2.29 -7.31
C SER A 403 -33.26 -1.10 -7.99
N LEU A 404 -31.95 -1.18 -8.20
CA LEU A 404 -31.16 -0.18 -8.93
C LEU A 404 -31.62 -0.06 -10.38
N LEU A 405 -31.89 -1.18 -11.05
CA LEU A 405 -32.40 -1.19 -12.41
C LEU A 405 -33.77 -0.50 -12.51
N HIS A 406 -34.67 -0.76 -11.56
CA HIS A 406 -35.97 -0.11 -11.48
C HIS A 406 -35.86 1.41 -11.32
N ILE A 407 -35.00 1.93 -10.44
CA ILE A 407 -34.92 3.38 -10.21
C ILE A 407 -34.13 4.14 -11.29
N ASN A 408 -33.18 3.50 -11.97
CA ASN A 408 -32.43 4.14 -13.07
C ASN A 408 -33.22 4.15 -14.40
N PHE A 409 -34.08 3.15 -14.62
CA PHE A 409 -34.72 2.91 -15.92
C PHE A 409 -36.23 2.81 -15.89
N SER A 410 -36.86 2.79 -14.72
CA SER A 410 -38.30 2.59 -14.54
C SER A 410 -38.82 1.27 -15.12
N VAL A 411 -37.94 0.28 -15.28
CA VAL A 411 -38.28 -1.05 -15.77
C VAL A 411 -38.37 -2.05 -14.62
N CYS A 412 -38.87 -3.27 -14.89
CA CYS A 412 -38.87 -4.42 -13.98
C CYS A 412 -39.59 -4.25 -12.61
N GLY A 413 -40.32 -3.17 -12.36
CA GLY A 413 -41.06 -2.96 -11.11
C GLY A 413 -42.06 -4.10 -10.80
N ASP A 414 -42.81 -4.54 -11.82
CA ASP A 414 -43.76 -5.66 -11.67
C ASP A 414 -43.05 -6.98 -11.38
N LEU A 415 -41.89 -7.20 -12.00
CA LEU A 415 -41.06 -8.37 -11.71
C LEU A 415 -40.56 -8.34 -10.26
N LEU A 416 -40.06 -7.20 -9.80
CA LEU A 416 -39.60 -7.01 -8.43
C LEU A 416 -40.73 -7.26 -7.43
N CYS A 417 -41.92 -6.71 -7.67
CA CYS A 417 -43.12 -6.96 -6.86
C CYS A 417 -43.51 -8.45 -6.83
N LYS A 418 -43.50 -9.13 -7.99
CA LYS A 418 -43.76 -10.57 -8.10
C LYS A 418 -42.75 -11.42 -7.33
N LEU A 419 -41.46 -11.06 -7.38
CA LEU A 419 -40.40 -11.77 -6.68
C LEU A 419 -40.47 -11.53 -5.17
N LEU A 420 -40.77 -10.31 -4.71
CA LEU A 420 -41.00 -10.00 -3.30
C LEU A 420 -42.20 -10.77 -2.73
N SER A 421 -43.23 -10.99 -3.54
CA SER A 421 -44.42 -11.78 -3.15
C SER A 421 -44.16 -13.29 -3.10
N THR A 422 -43.00 -13.75 -3.58
CA THR A 422 -42.69 -15.18 -3.67
C THR A 422 -42.06 -15.66 -2.36
N LYS A 423 -42.83 -16.38 -1.53
CA LYS A 423 -42.47 -16.75 -0.16
C LYS A 423 -41.07 -17.36 0.00
N TYR A 424 -40.71 -18.34 -0.83
CA TYR A 424 -39.40 -18.99 -0.70
C TYR A 424 -38.23 -18.07 -1.03
N ILE A 425 -38.44 -17.00 -1.81
CA ILE A 425 -37.42 -16.00 -2.13
C ILE A 425 -37.34 -14.96 -1.01
N SER A 426 -38.48 -14.48 -0.52
CA SER A 426 -38.53 -13.52 0.58
C SER A 426 -37.90 -14.05 1.87
N ASP A 427 -37.98 -15.37 2.12
CA ASP A 427 -37.37 -16.01 3.30
C ASP A 427 -35.83 -15.97 3.30
N TYR A 428 -35.20 -15.70 2.15
CA TYR A 428 -33.75 -15.53 2.02
C TYR A 428 -33.29 -14.09 2.27
N LEU A 429 -34.21 -13.11 2.24
CA LEU A 429 -33.90 -11.70 2.42
C LEU A 429 -33.91 -11.30 3.91
N PRO A 430 -32.97 -10.44 4.35
CA PRO A 430 -33.06 -9.81 5.67
C PRO A 430 -34.37 -9.01 5.81
N ARG A 431 -35.06 -9.14 6.93
CA ARG A 431 -36.33 -8.42 7.18
C ARG A 431 -36.18 -6.90 7.09
N GLU A 432 -35.04 -6.38 7.53
CA GLU A 432 -34.72 -4.96 7.51
C GLU A 432 -34.58 -4.41 6.08
N PHE A 433 -34.16 -5.25 5.13
CA PHE A 433 -34.11 -4.94 3.71
C PHE A 433 -35.48 -5.13 3.05
N PHE A 434 -36.16 -6.23 3.37
CA PHE A 434 -37.42 -6.63 2.75
C PHE A 434 -38.59 -5.68 3.09
N ASN A 435 -38.75 -5.31 4.37
CA ASN A 435 -39.94 -4.60 4.86
C ASN A 435 -40.16 -3.22 4.20
N PRO A 436 -39.13 -2.36 4.00
CA PRO A 436 -39.32 -1.10 3.28
C PRO A 436 -39.77 -1.31 1.83
N LEU A 437 -39.13 -2.22 1.11
CA LEU A 437 -39.48 -2.53 -0.27
C LEU A 437 -40.91 -3.09 -0.37
N TRP A 438 -41.25 -4.07 0.47
CA TRP A 438 -42.58 -4.66 0.48
C TRP A 438 -43.69 -3.63 0.70
N ARG A 439 -43.48 -2.68 1.63
CA ARG A 439 -44.44 -1.59 1.87
C ARG A 439 -44.62 -0.73 0.62
N ALA A 440 -43.53 -0.32 -0.04
CA ALA A 440 -43.60 0.51 -1.23
C ALA A 440 -44.31 -0.19 -2.39
N PHE A 441 -43.85 -1.38 -2.78
CA PHE A 441 -44.35 -2.13 -3.93
C PHE A 441 -45.78 -2.68 -3.76
N LYS A 442 -46.31 -2.68 -2.52
CA LYS A 442 -47.73 -2.98 -2.25
C LYS A 442 -48.65 -1.82 -2.64
N HIS A 443 -48.18 -0.57 -2.55
CA HIS A 443 -48.97 0.63 -2.81
C HIS A 443 -48.82 1.17 -4.24
N GLY A 444 -47.95 0.56 -5.05
CA GLY A 444 -47.67 0.94 -6.43
C GLY A 444 -46.17 0.91 -6.72
N ASN A 445 -45.80 1.10 -7.98
CA ASN A 445 -44.41 1.10 -8.45
C ASN A 445 -43.93 2.52 -8.82
N GLU A 446 -44.54 3.54 -8.24
CA GLU A 446 -44.22 4.94 -8.52
C GLU A 446 -42.88 5.33 -7.89
N LEU A 447 -42.01 5.97 -8.68
CA LEU A 447 -40.65 6.33 -8.25
C LEU A 447 -40.62 7.23 -7.01
N GLU A 448 -41.63 8.09 -6.83
CA GLU A 448 -41.76 8.95 -5.64
C GLU A 448 -41.87 8.15 -4.33
N ILE A 449 -42.39 6.92 -4.41
CA ILE A 449 -42.56 6.01 -3.28
C ILE A 449 -41.41 4.99 -3.23
N THR A 450 -41.01 4.44 -4.38
CA THR A 450 -40.02 3.35 -4.42
C THR A 450 -38.60 3.83 -4.15
N VAL A 451 -38.20 5.02 -4.60
CA VAL A 451 -36.83 5.55 -4.39
C VAL A 451 -36.52 5.74 -2.89
N PRO A 452 -37.36 6.41 -2.08
CA PRO A 452 -37.11 6.50 -0.64
C PRO A 452 -37.09 5.15 0.08
N ALA A 453 -37.94 4.21 -0.33
CA ALA A 453 -37.99 2.88 0.27
C ALA A 453 -36.74 2.04 -0.07
N ILE A 454 -36.23 2.16 -1.30
CA ILE A 454 -34.97 1.53 -1.71
C ILE A 454 -33.80 2.14 -0.94
N ALA A 455 -33.76 3.47 -0.79
CA ALA A 455 -32.75 4.14 0.02
C ALA A 455 -32.77 3.64 1.49
N GLU A 456 -33.96 3.53 2.09
CA GLU A 456 -34.12 2.96 3.43
C GLU A 456 -33.57 1.53 3.49
N ALA A 457 -33.99 0.64 2.57
CA ALA A 457 -33.58 -0.75 2.54
C ALA A 457 -32.05 -0.91 2.39
N PHE A 458 -31.44 -0.11 1.52
CA PHE A 458 -30.00 -0.13 1.21
C PHE A 458 -29.18 0.34 2.41
N ARG A 459 -29.62 1.40 3.08
CA ARG A 459 -29.02 1.86 4.32
C ARG A 459 -29.07 0.79 5.42
N ARG A 460 -30.19 0.07 5.57
CA ARG A 460 -30.36 -0.99 6.58
C ARG A 460 -29.39 -2.16 6.41
N VAL A 461 -28.94 -2.44 5.19
CA VAL A 461 -27.95 -3.49 4.93
C VAL A 461 -26.50 -2.99 4.95
N ASN A 462 -26.27 -1.72 5.30
CA ASN A 462 -24.98 -1.04 5.27
C ASN A 462 -24.39 -0.95 3.84
N ASP A 463 -25.22 -0.62 2.85
CA ASP A 463 -24.80 -0.24 1.49
C ASP A 463 -25.66 0.92 0.99
N PRO A 464 -25.54 2.14 1.58
CA PRO A 464 -26.42 3.26 1.28
C PRO A 464 -26.58 3.53 -0.22
N LEU A 465 -27.77 3.97 -0.61
CA LEU A 465 -28.02 4.42 -1.98
C LEU A 465 -27.22 5.70 -2.23
N VAL A 466 -26.48 5.77 -3.33
CA VAL A 466 -25.77 6.95 -3.81
C VAL A 466 -26.45 7.48 -5.06
N ILE A 467 -26.80 8.76 -5.06
CA ILE A 467 -27.33 9.50 -6.19
C ILE A 467 -26.23 10.41 -6.72
N ILE A 468 -25.88 10.19 -7.98
CA ILE A 468 -24.77 10.84 -8.65
C ILE A 468 -25.35 11.79 -9.69
N SER A 469 -25.05 13.09 -9.56
CA SER A 469 -25.45 14.11 -10.53
C SER A 469 -24.27 14.58 -11.36
N TRP A 470 -24.50 14.69 -12.66
CA TRP A 470 -23.59 15.37 -13.60
C TRP A 470 -23.90 16.87 -13.75
N GLU A 471 -25.03 17.34 -13.23
CA GLU A 471 -25.53 18.71 -13.39
C GLU A 471 -25.56 19.45 -12.05
N ARG A 472 -25.44 20.79 -12.11
CA ARG A 472 -25.61 21.65 -10.95
C ARG A 472 -27.08 21.65 -10.55
N ASP A 473 -27.34 21.34 -9.29
CA ASP A 473 -28.63 21.35 -8.60
C ASP A 473 -29.55 20.15 -8.87
N PHE A 474 -29.83 19.39 -7.80
CA PHE A 474 -30.89 18.39 -7.79
C PHE A 474 -32.24 19.10 -7.77
N SER A 475 -33.03 18.97 -8.84
CA SER A 475 -34.38 19.54 -8.89
C SER A 475 -35.39 18.82 -7.99
N ASN A 476 -35.07 17.60 -7.53
CA ASN A 476 -35.94 16.76 -6.71
C ASN A 476 -35.43 16.65 -5.26
N PRO A 477 -36.32 16.50 -4.27
CA PRO A 477 -35.93 16.29 -2.88
C PRO A 477 -35.11 14.99 -2.74
N VAL A 478 -33.91 15.12 -2.18
CA VAL A 478 -33.02 13.98 -1.92
C VAL A 478 -33.64 13.11 -0.80
N PRO A 479 -33.77 11.79 -0.99
CA PRO A 479 -34.22 10.90 0.06
C PRO A 479 -33.29 10.96 1.27
N ARG A 480 -33.85 11.03 2.48
CA ARG A 480 -33.08 11.13 3.74
C ARG A 480 -32.04 10.02 3.94
N ASP A 481 -32.30 8.83 3.38
CA ASP A 481 -31.47 7.64 3.55
C ASP A 481 -30.48 7.42 2.38
N ALA A 482 -30.36 8.40 1.47
CA ALA A 482 -29.44 8.36 0.33
C ALA A 482 -28.30 9.37 0.46
N LEU A 483 -27.13 9.00 -0.06
CA LEU A 483 -25.98 9.87 -0.23
C LEU A 483 -26.08 10.58 -1.59
N CYS A 484 -25.73 11.85 -1.63
CA CYS A 484 -25.89 12.69 -2.80
C CYS A 484 -24.53 13.26 -3.21
N VAL A 485 -24.05 12.91 -4.40
CA VAL A 485 -22.72 13.27 -4.89
C VAL A 485 -22.84 14.01 -6.21
N GLU A 486 -22.47 15.29 -6.19
CA GLU A 486 -22.38 16.11 -7.39
C GLU A 486 -20.96 16.04 -7.93
N ILE A 487 -20.75 15.32 -9.04
CA ILE A 487 -19.41 15.03 -9.57
C ILE A 487 -18.67 16.32 -9.97
N THR A 488 -19.39 17.33 -10.44
CA THR A 488 -18.83 18.61 -10.90
C THR A 488 -18.10 19.40 -9.81
N LYS A 489 -18.34 19.08 -8.52
CA LYS A 489 -17.61 19.67 -7.38
C LYS A 489 -16.20 19.13 -7.22
N TYR A 490 -15.87 18.00 -7.84
CA TYR A 490 -14.62 17.28 -7.66
C TYR A 490 -13.80 17.31 -8.96
N ARG A 491 -12.47 17.39 -8.84
CA ARG A 491 -11.60 17.37 -10.03
C ARG A 491 -11.25 15.95 -10.46
N THR A 492 -11.06 15.06 -9.49
CA THR A 492 -10.62 13.69 -9.71
C THR A 492 -11.49 12.70 -8.96
N SER A 493 -11.49 11.44 -9.40
CA SER A 493 -12.11 10.33 -8.65
C SER A 493 -11.52 10.15 -7.25
N GLU A 494 -10.24 10.47 -7.06
CA GLU A 494 -9.56 10.46 -5.76
C GLU A 494 -10.11 11.54 -4.81
N ASP A 495 -10.48 12.72 -5.30
CA ASP A 495 -11.12 13.76 -4.45
C ASP A 495 -12.48 13.27 -3.91
N VAL A 496 -13.24 12.55 -4.74
CA VAL A 496 -14.50 11.93 -4.33
C VAL A 496 -14.26 10.83 -3.29
N LEU A 497 -13.25 9.98 -3.48
CA LEU A 497 -12.90 8.94 -2.50
C LEU A 497 -12.50 9.56 -1.15
N ARG A 498 -11.78 10.69 -1.14
CA ARG A 498 -11.45 11.43 0.09
C ARG A 498 -12.66 12.03 0.78
N PHE A 499 -13.66 12.44 0.01
CA PHE A 499 -14.94 12.89 0.56
C PHE A 499 -15.71 11.73 1.21
N LEU A 500 -15.76 10.56 0.56
CA LEU A 500 -16.41 9.36 1.11
C LEU A 500 -15.67 8.79 2.32
N PHE A 501 -14.34 8.88 2.33
CA PHE A 501 -13.49 8.33 3.39
C PHE A 501 -12.47 9.36 3.93
N PRO A 502 -12.90 10.30 4.79
CA PRO A 502 -12.03 11.37 5.30
C PRO A 502 -10.80 10.88 6.06
N ASP A 503 -10.88 9.71 6.70
CA ASP A 503 -9.76 9.11 7.45
C ASP A 503 -8.59 8.71 6.53
N ILE A 504 -8.88 8.37 5.25
CA ILE A 504 -7.84 8.12 4.24
C ILE A 504 -7.10 9.42 3.91
N ALA A 505 -7.81 10.56 3.87
CA ALA A 505 -7.23 11.86 3.56
C ALA A 505 -6.29 12.37 4.66
N LYS A 506 -6.61 12.09 5.93
CA LYS A 506 -5.73 12.43 7.07
C LYS A 506 -4.43 11.63 7.03
N ALA A 507 -4.49 10.33 6.75
CA ALA A 507 -3.31 9.48 6.62
C ALA A 507 -2.38 9.89 5.46
N ARG A 508 -2.94 10.39 4.35
CA ARG A 508 -2.16 10.82 3.17
C ARG A 508 -1.60 12.25 3.26
N LYS A 509 -2.24 13.19 3.98
CA LYS A 509 -1.74 14.57 4.12
C LYS A 509 -0.39 14.65 4.83
N HIS A 510 -0.17 13.82 5.85
CA HIS A 510 1.13 13.68 6.52
C HIS A 510 2.25 13.20 5.59
N GLN A 511 1.91 12.65 4.41
CA GLN A 511 2.86 12.14 3.42
C GLN A 511 3.06 13.10 2.22
N GLY A 512 2.15 14.07 2.01
CA GLY A 512 2.12 14.94 0.83
C GLY A 512 2.77 16.31 1.01
N ASP A 513 2.79 16.85 2.23
CA ASP A 513 3.43 18.15 2.50
C ASP A 513 4.97 18.09 2.48
N ALA A 514 5.55 16.88 2.57
CA ALA A 514 7.00 16.65 2.43
C ALA A 514 7.52 16.70 0.97
N LEU A 515 6.63 16.65 -0.04
CA LEU A 515 7.03 16.48 -1.46
C LEU A 515 6.87 17.74 -2.33
N LYS A 516 6.27 18.83 -1.81
CA LYS A 516 5.98 20.03 -2.61
C LYS A 516 7.09 21.08 -2.64
N ASP A 517 8.05 21.04 -1.72
CA ASP A 517 9.13 22.04 -1.68
C ASP A 517 10.35 21.67 -2.56
N GLY A 518 10.37 20.48 -3.19
CA GLY A 518 11.53 19.96 -3.92
C GLY A 518 11.55 20.19 -5.44
N ALA A 519 10.57 20.89 -6.04
CA ALA A 519 10.38 20.86 -7.50
C ALA A 519 10.31 22.24 -8.18
N GLU A 520 11.04 23.24 -7.69
CA GLU A 520 11.30 24.46 -8.46
C GLU A 520 12.74 24.92 -8.22
N ASN A 521 13.69 24.39 -9.01
CA ASN A 521 14.86 25.06 -9.57
C ASN A 521 15.97 24.05 -9.87
N SER A 522 16.12 23.66 -11.13
CA SER A 522 17.38 23.09 -11.61
C SER A 522 17.55 23.37 -13.10
N SER A 523 18.20 24.48 -13.39
CA SER A 523 19.02 24.60 -14.59
C SER A 523 20.26 25.43 -14.27
N SER A 524 21.42 24.78 -14.19
CA SER A 524 22.63 25.11 -14.96
C SER A 524 23.92 24.65 -14.23
N ASN A 525 24.64 23.77 -14.93
CA ASN A 525 26.07 23.87 -15.27
C ASN A 525 27.16 24.11 -14.20
N VAL A 526 28.10 23.14 -14.21
CA VAL A 526 29.58 23.29 -14.27
C VAL A 526 30.39 22.91 -13.01
N ARG A 527 30.96 21.70 -13.11
CA ARG A 527 32.35 21.23 -12.90
C ARG A 527 33.10 21.43 -11.56
N PRO A 528 33.99 20.45 -11.25
CA PRO A 528 34.57 20.24 -9.93
C PRO A 528 35.86 21.02 -9.73
N SER A 529 36.25 21.23 -8.47
CA SER A 529 37.63 21.52 -8.12
C SER A 529 38.00 20.91 -6.77
N SER A 530 39.15 20.25 -6.83
CA SER A 530 39.91 19.51 -5.83
C SER A 530 40.39 20.32 -4.64
N SER A 531 40.56 19.69 -3.47
CA SER A 531 41.89 19.52 -2.83
C SER A 531 41.79 18.71 -1.54
N ASN A 532 42.91 18.06 -1.22
CA ASN A 532 43.15 17.05 -0.18
C ASN A 532 43.37 17.68 1.21
N ASP A 533 43.09 16.94 2.30
CA ASP A 533 44.15 16.29 3.11
C ASP A 533 43.61 15.60 4.39
N LEU A 534 43.94 14.30 4.49
CA LEU A 534 44.52 13.53 5.61
C LEU A 534 44.06 13.76 7.06
N GLY A 535 43.63 12.67 7.71
CA GLY A 535 43.59 12.53 9.18
C GLY A 535 42.96 11.22 9.67
N GLU A 536 43.79 10.22 9.97
CA GLU A 536 43.47 8.89 10.50
C GLU A 536 42.73 8.88 11.86
N ASN A 537 41.70 8.04 12.01
CA ASN A 537 41.73 6.79 12.81
C ASN A 537 40.31 6.29 13.16
N SER A 538 40.13 5.01 12.89
CA SER A 538 38.94 4.17 13.12
C SER A 538 38.72 3.84 14.59
N GLU A 539 37.46 3.82 15.04
CA GLU A 539 36.90 2.68 15.78
C GLU A 539 35.37 2.73 15.79
N MET A 540 34.79 1.54 15.77
CA MET A 540 33.52 1.16 15.15
C MET A 540 32.45 0.94 16.22
N GLY A 541 31.27 1.54 16.06
CA GLY A 541 30.11 1.34 16.93
C GLY A 541 28.81 1.41 16.12
N VAL A 542 28.31 0.24 15.72
CA VAL A 542 27.11 0.08 14.88
C VAL A 542 25.87 -0.07 15.74
N SER A 543 24.86 0.75 15.47
CA SER A 543 23.47 0.47 15.80
C SER A 543 22.50 1.02 14.75
N SER A 544 21.47 0.19 14.49
CA SER A 544 20.09 0.45 14.06
C SER A 544 19.74 0.85 12.62
N ASP A 545 18.94 0.01 11.93
CA ASP A 545 17.47 0.12 11.82
C ASP A 545 16.93 1.57 12.03
N ILE A 546 16.22 2.26 11.14
CA ILE A 546 15.07 1.97 10.25
C ILE A 546 14.81 3.25 9.43
N VAL A 547 14.27 3.19 8.20
CA VAL A 547 13.12 4.01 7.70
C VAL A 547 12.96 3.89 6.18
N GLU A 548 11.70 3.80 5.73
CA GLU A 548 11.30 3.89 4.32
C GLU A 548 11.85 5.17 3.65
N GLU A 549 12.62 5.01 2.57
CA GLU A 549 12.86 6.13 1.65
C GLU A 549 12.47 5.79 0.22
N THR A 550 11.48 6.56 -0.26
CA THR A 550 11.42 6.96 -1.65
C THR A 550 12.71 7.69 -2.00
N SER A 551 13.42 7.17 -3.00
CA SER A 551 14.66 7.69 -3.55
C SER A 551 14.64 9.19 -3.85
N SER A 552 15.32 9.99 -3.04
CA SER A 552 15.99 11.24 -3.46
C SER A 552 17.00 11.70 -2.39
N ILE A 553 18.29 11.42 -2.64
CA ILE A 553 19.55 12.07 -2.18
C ILE A 553 19.62 12.47 -0.67
N GLY A 554 20.51 11.82 0.08
CA GLY A 554 20.49 11.72 1.55
C GLY A 554 20.95 12.92 2.40
N GLU A 555 20.49 12.90 3.66
CA GLU A 555 21.05 13.59 4.85
C GLU A 555 20.88 12.69 6.11
N SER A 556 21.85 12.69 7.03
CA SER A 556 21.88 11.81 8.24
C SER A 556 21.13 12.40 9.46
N PRO A 557 20.58 11.58 10.39
CA PRO A 557 19.84 12.08 11.57
C PRO A 557 20.69 12.86 12.58
N SER A 558 20.09 13.86 13.24
CA SER A 558 20.73 14.79 14.18
C SER A 558 21.33 14.11 15.44
N GLU A 559 22.39 14.67 16.00
CA GLU A 559 23.10 14.11 17.17
C GLU A 559 22.20 13.96 18.42
N ASN A 560 21.27 14.90 18.63
CA ASN A 560 20.34 14.85 19.77
C ASN A 560 19.39 13.64 19.74
N ILE A 561 19.00 13.17 18.55
CA ILE A 561 18.14 12.00 18.38
C ILE A 561 18.91 10.73 18.72
N LYS A 562 20.19 10.66 18.33
CA LYS A 562 21.07 9.56 18.70
C LYS A 562 21.20 9.45 20.22
N THR A 563 21.35 10.57 20.93
CA THR A 563 21.41 10.60 22.40
C THR A 563 20.16 10.03 23.07
N VAL A 564 18.96 10.33 22.56
CA VAL A 564 17.70 9.75 23.09
C VAL A 564 17.64 8.25 22.86
N MET A 565 18.05 7.79 21.67
CA MET A 565 18.06 6.36 21.35
C MET A 565 19.06 5.58 22.21
N GLU A 566 20.25 6.14 22.47
CA GLU A 566 21.25 5.51 23.34
C GLU A 566 20.79 5.44 24.80
N LEU A 567 20.14 6.50 25.32
CA LEU A 567 19.57 6.48 26.67
C LEU A 567 18.59 5.30 26.85
N TRP A 568 17.70 5.08 25.88
CA TRP A 568 16.73 3.99 25.95
C TRP A 568 17.36 2.61 25.86
N LYS A 569 18.41 2.43 25.06
CA LYS A 569 19.18 1.17 25.01
C LYS A 569 19.78 0.82 26.37
N VAL A 570 20.32 1.81 27.08
CA VAL A 570 20.86 1.59 28.43
C VAL A 570 19.75 1.23 29.43
N VAL A 571 18.59 1.88 29.36
CA VAL A 571 17.42 1.53 30.19
C VAL A 571 16.91 0.10 29.90
N ASP A 572 16.86 -0.31 28.63
CA ASP A 572 16.50 -1.68 28.21
C ASP A 572 17.46 -2.72 28.81
N MET A 573 18.77 -2.43 28.75
CA MET A 573 19.79 -3.29 29.35
C MET A 573 19.66 -3.36 30.88
N LEU A 574 19.34 -2.26 31.56
CA LEU A 574 19.14 -2.21 33.01
C LEU A 574 17.93 -3.01 33.50
N GLU A 575 16.84 -3.07 32.72
CA GLU A 575 15.70 -3.95 33.05
C GLU A 575 16.11 -5.44 33.03
N SER A 576 17.03 -5.80 32.12
CA SER A 576 17.50 -7.18 31.98
C SER A 576 18.45 -7.63 33.10
N VAL A 577 19.00 -6.70 33.88
CA VAL A 577 19.94 -7.00 34.99
C VAL A 577 19.31 -7.88 36.07
N GLY A 578 17.99 -7.79 36.30
CA GLY A 578 17.28 -8.65 37.25
C GLY A 578 17.12 -10.12 36.83
N LYS A 579 17.56 -10.50 35.62
CA LYS A 579 17.42 -11.86 35.06
C LYS A 579 18.69 -12.69 35.14
N VAL A 580 19.78 -12.14 35.67
CA VAL A 580 21.08 -12.83 35.80
C VAL A 580 21.12 -13.57 37.14
N GLU A 581 21.41 -14.88 37.13
CA GLU A 581 21.36 -15.73 38.33
C GLU A 581 22.55 -15.52 39.30
N ASP A 582 23.68 -14.98 38.80
CA ASP A 582 24.91 -14.77 39.57
C ASP A 582 25.06 -13.34 40.12
N GLN A 583 25.02 -13.21 41.45
CA GLN A 583 25.16 -11.92 42.16
C GLN A 583 26.45 -11.12 41.81
N PRO A 584 27.64 -11.73 41.66
CA PRO A 584 28.85 -10.97 41.28
C PRO A 584 28.80 -10.44 39.84
N GLY A 585 28.18 -11.21 38.92
CA GLY A 585 27.98 -10.82 37.53
C GLY A 585 27.03 -9.63 37.41
N ILE A 586 25.92 -9.66 38.15
CA ILE A 586 24.96 -8.54 38.25
C ILE A 586 25.66 -7.24 38.67
N VAL A 587 26.50 -7.28 39.70
CA VAL A 587 27.19 -6.10 40.21
C VAL A 587 28.19 -5.55 39.18
N SER A 588 28.88 -6.42 38.44
CA SER A 588 29.81 -6.01 37.39
C SER A 588 29.07 -5.36 36.21
N SER A 589 27.97 -5.96 35.75
CA SER A 589 27.14 -5.43 34.66
C SER A 589 26.47 -4.12 35.04
N ALA A 590 25.93 -4.00 36.25
CA ALA A 590 25.32 -2.76 36.74
C ALA A 590 26.34 -1.60 36.85
N LYS A 591 27.60 -1.88 37.21
CA LYS A 591 28.67 -0.88 37.24
C LYS A 591 29.08 -0.42 35.84
N ALA A 592 29.17 -1.34 34.88
CA ALA A 592 29.47 -0.99 33.48
C ALA A 592 28.35 -0.13 32.89
N LEU A 593 27.09 -0.57 33.02
CA LEU A 593 25.92 0.16 32.54
C LEU A 593 25.72 1.51 33.24
N LYS A 594 26.19 1.68 34.47
CA LYS A 594 26.19 2.98 35.15
C LYS A 594 27.01 4.01 34.40
N VAL A 595 28.21 3.66 33.92
CA VAL A 595 29.09 4.59 33.22
C VAL A 595 28.42 5.06 31.93
N ASP A 596 27.81 4.13 31.18
CA ASP A 596 27.07 4.43 29.96
C ASP A 596 25.80 5.26 30.25
N PHE A 597 25.11 4.94 31.35
CA PHE A 597 23.94 5.68 31.80
C PHE A 597 24.27 7.12 32.21
N ASP A 598 25.33 7.33 32.99
CA ASP A 598 25.78 8.66 33.44
C ASP A 598 26.14 9.54 32.23
N LYS A 599 26.80 8.97 31.22
CA LYS A 599 27.11 9.64 29.96
C LYS A 599 25.84 10.04 29.20
N CYS A 600 24.96 9.08 28.90
CA CYS A 600 23.72 9.33 28.16
C CYS A 600 22.81 10.32 28.89
N LEU A 601 22.74 10.24 30.22
CA LEU A 601 21.93 11.13 31.04
C LEU A 601 22.44 12.57 30.99
N SER A 602 23.75 12.78 31.00
CA SER A 602 24.36 14.12 30.90
C SER A 602 24.09 14.78 29.54
N GLU A 603 24.28 14.04 28.44
CA GLU A 603 23.98 14.48 27.07
C GLU A 603 22.48 14.76 26.89
N PHE A 604 21.63 13.91 27.47
CA PHE A 604 20.18 14.09 27.45
C PHE A 604 19.74 15.36 28.19
N TYR A 605 20.28 15.63 29.39
CA TYR A 605 19.98 16.86 30.13
C TYR A 605 20.47 18.12 29.40
N GLN A 606 21.62 18.04 28.72
CA GLN A 606 22.12 19.14 27.91
C GLN A 606 21.19 19.43 26.73
N ALA A 607 20.85 18.41 25.93
CA ALA A 607 19.92 18.55 24.80
C ALA A 607 18.54 19.08 25.27
N LEU A 608 18.03 18.60 26.39
CA LEU A 608 16.75 19.05 26.93
C LEU A 608 16.80 20.51 27.43
N ASN A 609 17.89 20.93 28.10
CA ASN A 609 18.04 22.30 28.58
C ASN A 609 18.24 23.31 27.44
N GLU A 610 18.97 22.94 26.38
CA GLU A 610 19.12 23.76 25.17
C GLU A 610 17.77 24.03 24.48
N HIS A 611 16.88 23.04 24.46
CA HIS A 611 15.53 23.19 23.89
C HIS A 611 14.54 23.92 24.82
N ILE A 612 14.61 23.72 26.14
CA ILE A 612 13.66 24.35 27.09
C ILE A 612 13.98 25.84 27.33
N TRP A 613 15.25 26.27 27.28
CA TRP A 613 15.63 27.67 27.46
C TRP A 613 15.22 28.57 26.29
N GLU A 614 15.21 28.04 25.06
CA GLU A 614 14.82 28.81 23.87
C GLU A 614 13.31 28.77 23.57
N ALA A 615 12.60 27.73 24.01
CA ALA A 615 11.13 27.70 23.97
C ALA A 615 10.51 28.84 24.79
N LYS A 616 11.17 29.33 25.85
CA LYS A 616 10.76 30.54 26.59
C LYS A 616 10.98 31.85 25.82
N GLY A 617 11.85 31.86 24.81
CA GLY A 617 12.12 33.03 23.97
C GLY A 617 11.17 33.16 22.77
N ASN A 618 10.71 32.04 22.21
CA ASN A 618 10.00 32.03 20.92
C ASN A 618 8.53 31.59 20.96
N PHE A 619 7.98 31.16 22.10
CA PHE A 619 6.54 30.86 22.22
C PHE A 619 5.83 31.91 23.10
N SER A 620 5.43 33.01 22.46
CA SER A 620 4.44 33.95 23.02
C SER A 620 3.07 33.86 22.32
N GLY A 621 2.79 32.76 21.60
CA GLY A 621 1.50 32.48 20.96
C GLY A 621 1.03 31.04 21.20
N GLU A 622 -0.16 30.92 21.78
CA GLU A 622 -1.18 29.84 21.84
C GLU A 622 -0.93 28.35 21.46
N GLU A 623 0.30 27.84 21.34
CA GLU A 623 0.57 26.39 21.33
C GLU A 623 1.44 26.02 22.55
N ALA A 624 0.82 26.00 23.72
CA ALA A 624 1.45 25.44 24.91
C ALA A 624 1.53 23.91 24.78
N LEU A 625 2.71 23.32 25.05
CA LEU A 625 2.86 21.86 25.09
C LEU A 625 1.75 21.21 25.94
N PRO A 626 1.14 20.10 25.48
CA PRO A 626 0.06 19.43 26.21
C PRO A 626 0.44 19.16 27.67
N ASP A 627 -0.44 19.49 28.63
CA ASP A 627 -0.19 19.30 30.07
C ASP A 627 0.17 17.86 30.42
N THR A 628 -0.42 16.90 29.72
CA THR A 628 -0.13 15.46 29.84
C THR A 628 1.31 15.11 29.44
N PHE A 629 1.88 15.79 28.45
CA PHE A 629 3.28 15.60 28.07
C PHE A 629 4.21 16.17 29.14
N ARG A 630 3.92 17.37 29.66
CA ARG A 630 4.72 18.00 30.73
C ARG A 630 4.78 17.13 31.99
N GLN A 631 3.63 16.55 32.37
CA GLN A 631 3.55 15.62 33.50
C GLN A 631 4.37 14.34 33.25
N ASN A 632 4.26 13.75 32.06
CA ASN A 632 5.03 12.55 31.72
C ASN A 632 6.54 12.81 31.64
N LEU A 633 6.95 13.96 31.08
CA LEU A 633 8.34 14.37 31.02
C LEU A 633 8.90 14.60 32.42
N SER A 634 8.16 15.30 33.30
CA SER A 634 8.57 15.50 34.69
C SER A 634 8.74 14.17 35.43
N GLY A 635 7.78 13.25 35.27
CA GLY A 635 7.87 11.93 35.88
C GLY A 635 9.00 11.07 35.32
N MET A 636 9.33 11.19 34.04
CA MET A 636 10.50 10.54 33.45
C MET A 636 11.81 11.09 34.02
N LEU A 637 11.93 12.41 34.18
CA LEU A 637 13.12 13.02 34.79
C LEU A 637 13.30 12.59 36.25
N ASP A 638 12.21 12.50 37.00
CA ASP A 638 12.23 11.98 38.38
C ASP A 638 12.62 10.49 38.41
N ASP A 639 12.11 9.68 37.49
CA ASP A 639 12.44 8.26 37.36
C ASP A 639 13.92 8.07 36.94
N LEU A 640 14.44 8.86 36.01
CA LEU A 640 15.87 8.85 35.62
C LEU A 640 16.79 9.27 36.77
N ARG A 641 16.37 10.26 37.57
CA ARG A 641 17.12 10.69 38.77
C ARG A 641 17.13 9.60 39.85
N GLN A 642 16.00 8.92 40.05
CA GLN A 642 15.93 7.78 40.96
C GLN A 642 16.79 6.61 40.46
N LEU A 643 16.81 6.36 39.14
CA LEU A 643 17.65 5.32 38.53
C LEU A 643 19.14 5.64 38.73
N HIS A 644 19.55 6.88 38.48
CA HIS A 644 20.92 7.35 38.73
C HIS A 644 21.32 7.17 40.21
N ALA A 645 20.44 7.51 41.15
CA ALA A 645 20.68 7.31 42.57
C ALA A 645 20.78 5.81 42.94
N ALA A 646 19.94 4.97 42.36
CA ALA A 646 19.97 3.52 42.58
C ALA A 646 21.25 2.86 42.03
N LEU A 647 21.78 3.37 40.91
CA LEU A 647 23.02 2.89 40.29
C LEU A 647 24.29 3.36 41.02
N SER A 648 24.20 4.32 41.93
CA SER A 648 25.33 4.82 42.72
C SER A 648 25.73 3.86 43.86
N PHE A 649 26.33 2.72 43.52
CA PHE A 649 26.75 1.69 44.48
C PHE A 649 28.10 2.00 45.15
N SER A 650 28.19 1.70 46.46
CA SER A 650 29.44 1.36 47.15
C SER A 650 29.39 -0.10 47.63
N LEU A 651 30.53 -0.80 47.59
CA LEU A 651 30.69 -2.25 47.83
C LEU A 651 30.34 -2.72 49.26
N SER A 652 29.86 -1.85 50.14
CA SER A 652 29.62 -2.14 51.56
C SER A 652 28.14 -2.22 51.97
N ASP A 653 27.18 -2.09 51.04
CA ASP A 653 25.76 -1.98 51.40
C ASP A 653 25.06 -3.32 51.64
N ARG A 654 24.50 -3.50 52.86
CA ARG A 654 23.82 -4.72 53.33
C ARG A 654 22.45 -5.01 52.68
N LYS A 655 22.09 -4.35 51.57
CA LYS A 655 20.78 -4.43 50.89
C LYS A 655 20.90 -4.42 49.36
N LEU A 656 21.68 -5.35 48.80
CA LEU A 656 21.93 -5.41 47.35
C LEU A 656 20.68 -5.81 46.55
N GLU A 657 19.91 -6.76 47.07
CA GLU A 657 18.70 -7.30 46.42
C GLU A 657 17.56 -6.27 46.33
N ASP A 658 17.36 -5.48 47.39
CA ASP A 658 16.42 -4.36 47.41
C ASP A 658 16.77 -3.30 46.34
N LYS A 659 18.07 -3.05 46.11
CA LYS A 659 18.54 -2.07 45.12
C LYS A 659 18.41 -2.57 43.68
N ILE A 660 18.69 -3.84 43.42
CA ILE A 660 18.46 -4.46 42.09
C ILE A 660 16.97 -4.44 41.77
N SER A 661 16.12 -4.76 42.75
CA SER A 661 14.66 -4.67 42.61
C SER A 661 14.20 -3.24 42.32
N ALA A 662 14.81 -2.24 42.97
CA ALA A 662 14.52 -0.83 42.69
C ALA A 662 14.94 -0.42 41.27
N ILE A 663 16.11 -0.86 40.77
CA ILE A 663 16.58 -0.58 39.40
C ILE A 663 15.61 -1.16 38.38
N VAL A 664 15.22 -2.43 38.52
CA VAL A 664 14.29 -3.10 37.60
C VAL A 664 12.92 -2.42 37.60
N GLU A 665 12.40 -2.06 38.77
CA GLU A 665 11.11 -1.39 38.89
C GLU A 665 11.13 0.01 38.27
N ILE A 666 12.18 0.80 38.52
CA ILE A 666 12.33 2.14 37.93
C ILE A 666 12.47 2.04 36.41
N SER A 667 13.26 1.09 35.89
CA SER A 667 13.37 0.84 34.45
C SER A 667 12.02 0.48 33.82
N ARG A 668 11.21 -0.34 34.49
CA ARG A 668 9.86 -0.68 34.02
C ARG A 668 8.93 0.52 33.97
N ARG A 669 8.99 1.42 34.96
CA ARG A 669 8.22 2.69 34.93
C ARG A 669 8.66 3.59 33.77
N LEU A 670 9.96 3.65 33.47
CA LEU A 670 10.48 4.38 32.31
C LEU A 670 9.97 3.78 30.99
N GLN A 671 9.96 2.45 30.85
CA GLN A 671 9.42 1.77 29.66
C GLN A 671 7.92 2.03 29.44
N LEU A 672 7.13 2.11 30.50
CA LEU A 672 5.70 2.42 30.37
C LEU A 672 5.45 3.84 29.83
N ARG A 673 6.35 4.78 30.09
CA ARG A 673 6.27 6.17 29.59
C ARG A 673 6.90 6.35 28.20
N ARG A 674 7.74 5.41 27.76
CA ARG A 674 8.52 5.47 26.50
C ARG A 674 7.69 5.72 25.24
N PRO A 675 6.56 5.03 24.95
CA PRO A 675 5.82 5.21 23.70
C PRO A 675 5.29 6.63 23.49
N MET A 676 5.01 7.36 24.58
CA MET A 676 4.54 8.74 24.52
C MET A 676 5.68 9.76 24.55
N LEU A 677 6.85 9.45 25.12
CA LEU A 677 7.94 10.42 25.25
C LEU A 677 8.94 10.31 24.10
N GLU A 678 9.23 9.11 23.62
CA GLU A 678 10.20 8.87 22.55
C GLU A 678 9.77 9.56 21.24
N HIS A 679 8.51 9.39 20.84
CA HIS A 679 7.96 10.07 19.65
C HIS A 679 8.08 11.60 19.75
N PHE A 680 7.74 12.17 20.90
CA PHE A 680 7.75 13.62 21.09
C PHE A 680 9.17 14.19 21.27
N LEU A 681 10.07 13.49 21.95
CA LEU A 681 11.48 13.89 22.08
C LEU A 681 12.18 13.84 20.71
N CYS A 682 11.95 12.77 19.93
CA CYS A 682 12.50 12.66 18.57
C CYS A 682 11.98 13.78 17.66
N HIS A 683 10.71 14.14 17.76
CA HIS A 683 10.13 15.29 17.03
C HIS A 683 10.71 16.63 17.48
N MET A 684 10.78 16.90 18.78
CA MET A 684 11.35 18.14 19.33
C MET A 684 12.84 18.31 18.94
N PHE A 685 13.60 17.21 18.87
CA PHE A 685 15.01 17.22 18.46
C PHE A 685 15.21 17.21 16.93
N GLN A 686 14.16 16.97 16.14
CA GLN A 686 14.12 17.07 14.67
C GLN A 686 13.91 18.51 14.20
N GLU A 687 12.99 19.26 14.82
CA GLU A 687 12.60 20.60 14.36
C GLU A 687 13.73 21.64 14.35
N ARG A 688 14.86 21.39 15.04
CA ARG A 688 15.98 22.32 15.10
C ARG A 688 17.17 21.97 14.18
N SER A 689 17.30 20.74 13.66
CA SER A 689 18.39 20.44 12.70
C SER A 689 18.26 21.23 11.41
N ASN A 690 17.04 21.67 11.08
CA ASN A 690 16.74 22.51 9.92
C ASN A 690 16.83 24.02 10.21
N GLY A 691 17.15 24.42 11.46
CA GLY A 691 17.10 25.81 11.92
C GLY A 691 18.42 26.42 12.39
N ALA A 692 19.55 25.71 12.25
CA ALA A 692 20.84 26.13 12.80
C ALA A 692 21.91 26.41 11.72
N GLU A 693 21.64 27.35 10.82
CA GLU A 693 22.70 28.20 10.23
C GLU A 693 22.34 29.66 10.46
N VAL A 694 22.77 30.19 11.60
CA VAL A 694 22.81 31.64 11.84
C VAL A 694 24.01 32.18 11.09
N ASN A 695 23.77 32.85 9.96
CA ASN A 695 24.79 33.66 9.30
C ASN A 695 25.19 34.84 10.21
N PRO A 696 26.48 35.02 10.53
CA PRO A 696 26.97 36.13 11.31
C PRO A 696 27.24 37.35 10.41
N GLU A 697 26.24 37.86 9.70
CA GLU A 697 26.33 39.17 9.03
C GLU A 697 24.96 39.85 8.96
N ASP A 698 24.42 40.24 10.11
CA ASP A 698 23.48 41.36 10.14
C ASP A 698 23.58 42.09 11.49
N SER A 699 24.77 42.65 11.73
CA SER A 699 24.94 43.75 12.66
C SER A 699 25.49 44.96 11.91
N ARG A 700 24.61 45.67 11.19
CA ARG A 700 24.71 47.13 10.98
C ARG A 700 23.38 47.72 10.48
N ALA A 701 22.56 48.05 11.48
CA ALA A 701 21.73 49.24 11.60
C ALA A 701 21.45 50.11 10.36
N SER A 702 20.14 50.22 10.07
CA SER A 702 19.37 51.48 10.03
C SER A 702 19.68 52.52 8.94
N THR A 703 18.70 52.77 8.06
CA THR A 703 17.85 53.98 8.18
C THR A 703 16.67 53.99 7.21
N ALA A 704 15.51 54.35 7.75
CA ALA A 704 14.29 54.69 7.04
C ALA A 704 14.46 55.93 6.14
N THR A 705 13.65 56.06 5.09
CA THR A 705 12.80 57.25 4.89
C THR A 705 11.65 56.96 3.91
N ARG A 706 10.44 57.25 4.40
CA ARG A 706 9.16 57.30 3.71
C ARG A 706 8.95 58.73 3.16
N LYS A 707 8.54 58.88 1.89
CA LYS A 707 7.83 60.03 1.26
C LYS A 707 7.56 59.58 -0.20
N GLY A 708 6.39 59.63 -0.81
CA GLY A 708 5.18 60.42 -0.61
C GLY A 708 4.82 61.08 -1.96
N ILE A 709 3.54 61.01 -2.35
CA ILE A 709 2.81 61.90 -3.29
C ILE A 709 2.84 61.55 -4.80
N GLU A 710 1.73 60.94 -5.25
CA GLU A 710 0.70 61.45 -6.18
C GLU A 710 1.03 62.09 -7.56
N ASN A 711 0.14 61.73 -8.52
CA ASN A 711 -0.42 62.49 -9.67
C ASN A 711 0.44 62.58 -10.97
N LYS A 712 -0.08 62.56 -12.21
CA LYS A 712 -1.45 62.61 -12.78
C LYS A 712 -1.40 62.37 -14.32
N ASN A 713 -2.56 61.97 -14.88
CA ASN A 713 -3.12 62.29 -16.22
C ASN A 713 -2.49 61.69 -17.50
N GLN A 714 -3.25 60.87 -18.26
CA GLN A 714 -4.17 61.23 -19.37
C GLN A 714 -3.47 62.05 -20.48
N GLY A 715 -3.49 61.73 -21.78
CA GLY A 715 -4.22 60.77 -22.62
C GLY A 715 -4.26 61.37 -24.05
N ASN A 716 -4.36 60.57 -25.11
CA ASN A 716 -5.30 60.82 -26.23
C ASN A 716 -5.18 59.87 -27.42
N ASN A 717 -6.36 59.54 -27.95
CA ASN A 717 -6.67 58.81 -29.18
C ASN A 717 -6.39 59.61 -30.46
N LYS A 718 -6.20 58.91 -31.60
CA LYS A 718 -6.95 59.16 -32.85
C LYS A 718 -6.77 58.07 -33.93
N SER A 719 -7.90 57.74 -34.55
CA SER A 719 -8.20 56.81 -35.65
C SER A 719 -7.89 57.31 -37.07
N LYS A 720 -7.65 56.40 -38.04
CA LYS A 720 -8.24 56.45 -39.43
C LYS A 720 -7.89 55.26 -40.36
N ALA A 721 -8.92 54.47 -40.68
CA ALA A 721 -9.42 53.94 -41.98
C ALA A 721 -8.54 53.52 -43.21
N LYS A 722 -8.98 52.36 -43.79
CA LYS A 722 -9.15 51.96 -45.23
C LYS A 722 -7.96 51.49 -46.09
N LYS A 723 -7.99 50.24 -46.60
CA LYS A 723 -8.40 49.86 -47.98
C LYS A 723 -8.25 48.35 -48.35
N LYS A 724 -9.35 47.80 -48.89
CA LYS A 724 -9.55 46.95 -50.10
C LYS A 724 -8.91 45.55 -50.27
N SER A 725 -9.83 44.64 -50.61
CA SER A 725 -9.77 43.32 -51.24
C SER A 725 -8.96 43.19 -52.54
N LYS A 726 -8.49 41.97 -52.84
CA LYS A 726 -8.77 41.29 -54.13
C LYS A 726 -8.60 39.75 -54.03
N ARG A 727 -9.61 39.05 -54.53
CA ARG A 727 -9.66 37.61 -54.89
C ARG A 727 -8.75 37.30 -56.09
N GLY A 728 -8.30 36.05 -56.20
CA GLY A 728 -8.48 35.28 -57.45
C GLY A 728 -7.36 34.32 -57.86
N ARG A 729 -7.71 33.02 -57.90
CA ARG A 729 -7.24 31.91 -58.77
C ARG A 729 -5.73 31.56 -58.69
N LYS A 730 -5.33 30.30 -58.51
CA LYS A 730 -5.79 29.04 -59.10
C LYS A 730 -5.65 27.91 -58.09
#